data_AF-L9KNT0-F1
#
_entry.id   AF-L9KNT0-F1
#
_cell.length_a   1.000
_cell.length_b   1.000
_cell.length_c   1.000
_cell.angle_alpha   90.00
_cell.angle_beta   90.00
_cell.angle_gamma   90.00
#
_symmetry.space_group_name_H-M   'P 1'
#
loop_
_entity.id
_entity.type
_entity.pdbx_description
1 polymer ?
#
loop_
_entity_poly.entity_id
_entity_poly.type
_entity_poly.pdbx_seq_one_letter_code
_entity_poly.pdbx_strand_id
1 'polypeptide(L)'
;EALQRIISTLANKNDEIQNFIDTLNHTLKGVQENSSSILSELDEEFDSLYSILDEVKESMINSIKQEQARKSHELQSQLSQCNNALENSEELLEFATRSLDIKEPEEFSKAARQIKDRVTMASAFRLCLKPKVSDNMTHLMVDFSQERQILQTLKFLPVPKAPEIDPVECLVADNSVTVAWRMPEEDNKIDHFILEYRKTNFDGLPRVKDERCWEIIDNIKGTEHTLSGLKFDSKYMNFRVRACNKAVAGEYSDPVTLETKALNFSLDNSSSHMNLKVEDSLVEWDPTGGKGQESKIKGKENKGRSGTPSPKRTSVGSRPPAVRGSRDRFTGESYTVLGDTAIESGQHYWEVKAQKDCKSYSVGVAYKTLGKFDQLGKTNTSWCIHVNNWLQNTFAAKHNNKVKALDVTVPEKIGVFCDFDGGQLSFYDANSKQLLYSFKTKFTQPVVPGFMNGTGLSKSKGSRTGFDSTQWEGWFRVAENMGFQCLKIESKDPRLDGIDSLSGTEIPLHYICKLATHAIHVVVFHERSGNYLWHGHLRLKGHIDRKFVPFRKLQFGHYPGAFDRPELQQVTVDGVEVLIPKDLTHFLEEIPHSRFIECRYKEARAFFQQYLDDNTVEAMAFRKNAKELLQLAAKTLKKLGVRFWLSSGTCLGWYRQCNIIPYSKDVDLGVFIQDYKSDIILAFQDAGLPLKHKFGKVEDSLELSFQGKDDVKLDIFFFYEETDHMWNGGTQAKTGKKFKYLFPKFTLCWTEFVDMKVHVPCETTEYIEANYGFGEIIPRNQKAIANSLKTRNKTLTSRLTALPENPPAIDWAYYKASVTKAGLVDDLEKKFNVLKVPVPEDKYTVQVDAEEKM
;
A
#
# COMPACT_ATOMS: atom_id res chain seq x y z
N GLU A 1 -10.79 -43.88 33.82
CA GLU A 1 -10.52 -43.75 32.37
C GLU A 1 -10.85 -42.38 31.78
N ALA A 2 -12.12 -41.93 31.74
CA ALA A 2 -12.47 -40.62 31.17
C ALA A 2 -11.74 -39.44 31.84
N LEU A 3 -11.67 -39.45 33.18
CA LEU A 3 -10.91 -38.45 33.95
C LEU A 3 -9.41 -38.49 33.65
N GLN A 4 -8.82 -39.68 33.45
CA GLN A 4 -7.41 -39.81 33.05
C GLN A 4 -7.14 -39.23 31.65
N ARG A 5 -8.07 -39.40 30.69
CA ARG A 5 -7.94 -38.76 29.37
C ARG A 5 -8.01 -37.23 29.46
N ILE A 6 -8.89 -36.71 30.32
CA ILE A 6 -8.98 -35.26 30.58
C ILE A 6 -7.70 -34.74 31.20
N ILE A 7 -7.16 -35.43 32.21
CA ILE A 7 -5.89 -35.07 32.87
C ILE A 7 -4.72 -35.09 31.88
N SER A 8 -4.59 -36.14 31.05
CA SER A 8 -3.53 -36.18 30.02
C SER A 8 -3.69 -35.08 28.96
N THR A 9 -4.92 -34.73 28.59
CA THR A 9 -5.17 -33.64 27.63
C THR A 9 -4.78 -32.28 28.23
N LEU A 10 -5.11 -32.06 29.51
CA LEU A 10 -4.71 -30.85 30.25
C LEU A 10 -3.19 -30.77 30.42
N ALA A 11 -2.53 -31.89 30.74
CA ALA A 11 -1.07 -31.94 30.86
C ALA A 11 -0.38 -31.57 29.55
N ASN A 12 -0.79 -32.20 28.43
CA ASN A 12 -0.26 -31.87 27.10
C ASN A 12 -0.51 -30.40 26.73
N LYS A 13 -1.68 -29.86 27.09
CA LYS A 13 -2.00 -28.46 26.81
C LYS A 13 -1.15 -27.50 27.65
N ASN A 14 -0.86 -27.84 28.91
CA ASN A 14 0.04 -27.07 29.76
C ASN A 14 1.48 -27.09 29.21
N ASP A 15 1.96 -28.23 28.71
CA ASP A 15 3.28 -28.33 28.08
C ASP A 15 3.37 -27.50 26.79
N GLU A 16 2.32 -27.50 25.96
CA GLU A 16 2.21 -26.61 24.79
C GLU A 16 2.26 -25.12 25.18
N ILE A 17 1.53 -24.74 26.24
CA ILE A 17 1.52 -23.36 26.74
C ILE A 17 2.90 -22.97 27.27
N GLN A 18 3.58 -23.86 28.00
CA GLN A 18 4.91 -23.59 28.54
C GLN A 18 5.94 -23.40 27.42
N ASN A 19 5.93 -24.27 26.40
CA ASN A 19 6.80 -24.12 25.22
C ASN A 19 6.53 -22.81 24.46
N PHE A 20 5.26 -22.39 24.40
CA PHE A 20 4.89 -21.13 23.78
C PHE A 20 5.38 -19.93 24.60
N ILE A 21 5.28 -19.97 25.93
CA ILE A 21 5.84 -18.96 26.83
C ILE A 21 7.36 -18.85 26.65
N ASP A 22 8.07 -19.97 26.55
CA ASP A 22 9.53 -19.97 26.35
C ASP A 22 9.91 -19.37 24.98
N THR A 23 9.12 -19.65 23.95
CA THR A 23 9.26 -19.04 22.62
C THR A 23 9.06 -17.52 22.70
N LEU A 24 8.00 -17.06 23.37
CA LEU A 24 7.73 -15.63 23.55
C LEU A 24 8.85 -14.92 24.31
N ASN A 25 9.37 -15.54 25.38
CA ASN A 25 10.49 -15.00 26.15
C ASN A 25 11.77 -14.89 25.30
N HIS A 26 12.05 -15.89 24.46
CA HIS A 26 13.18 -15.85 23.54
C HIS A 26 13.03 -14.75 22.49
N THR A 27 11.84 -14.63 21.88
CA THR A 27 11.54 -13.56 20.93
C THR A 27 11.63 -12.19 21.57
N LEU A 28 11.11 -12.01 22.78
CA LEU A 28 11.18 -10.75 23.53
C LEU A 28 12.64 -10.35 23.79
N LYS A 29 13.46 -11.30 24.24
CA LYS A 29 14.90 -11.08 24.44
C LYS A 29 15.59 -10.68 23.13
N GLY A 30 15.28 -11.36 22.02
CA GLY A 30 15.80 -11.01 20.71
C GLY A 30 15.40 -9.60 20.27
N VAL A 31 14.16 -9.19 20.51
CA VAL A 31 13.71 -7.80 20.23
C VAL A 31 14.47 -6.79 21.07
N GLN A 32 14.68 -7.06 22.36
CA GLN A 32 15.44 -6.19 23.26
C GLN A 32 16.90 -6.03 22.80
N GLU A 33 17.60 -7.14 22.53
CA GLU A 33 18.99 -7.14 22.07
C GLU A 33 19.14 -6.43 20.72
N ASN A 34 18.28 -6.74 19.74
CA ASN A 34 18.30 -6.10 18.43
C ASN A 34 18.01 -4.60 18.52
N SER A 35 17.02 -4.19 19.33
CA SER A 35 16.71 -2.76 19.51
C SER A 35 17.87 -2.00 20.12
N SER A 36 18.59 -2.60 21.07
CA SER A 36 19.79 -1.99 21.67
C SER A 36 20.92 -1.84 20.66
N SER A 37 21.11 -2.81 19.77
CA SER A 37 22.11 -2.72 18.68
C SER A 37 21.79 -1.57 17.74
N ILE A 38 20.55 -1.50 17.26
CA ILE A 38 20.12 -0.45 16.32
C ILE A 38 20.19 0.95 16.93
N LEU A 39 19.90 1.09 18.24
CA LEU A 39 20.09 2.36 18.94
C LEU A 39 21.57 2.78 18.97
N SER A 40 22.48 1.84 19.25
CA SER A 40 23.93 2.11 19.23
C SER A 40 24.42 2.52 17.84
N GLU A 41 23.99 1.81 16.80
CA GLU A 41 24.34 2.14 15.41
C GLU A 41 23.81 3.52 14.99
N LEU A 42 22.60 3.89 15.44
CA LEU A 42 22.05 5.22 15.18
C LEU A 42 22.88 6.32 15.85
N ASP A 43 23.26 6.12 17.12
CA ASP A 43 24.09 7.07 17.85
C ASP A 43 25.46 7.24 17.18
N GLU A 44 26.10 6.15 16.73
CA GLU A 44 27.37 6.19 15.98
C GLU A 44 27.28 7.00 14.68
N GLU A 45 26.20 6.85 13.91
CA GLU A 45 25.98 7.64 12.68
C GLU A 45 25.77 9.13 12.97
N PHE A 46 25.08 9.48 14.06
CA PHE A 46 24.92 10.88 14.48
C PHE A 46 26.23 11.48 15.00
N ASP A 47 27.01 10.73 15.78
CA ASP A 47 28.32 11.15 16.26
C ASP A 47 29.29 11.44 15.10
N SER A 48 29.26 10.60 14.07
CA SER A 48 29.98 10.83 12.81
C SER A 48 29.57 12.16 12.14
N LEU A 49 28.26 12.44 12.03
CA LEU A 49 27.75 13.70 11.49
C LEU A 49 28.15 14.92 12.35
N TYR A 50 28.12 14.80 13.68
CA TYR A 50 28.55 15.87 14.59
C TYR A 50 30.03 16.17 14.43
N SER A 51 30.88 15.15 14.29
CA SER A 51 32.32 15.32 14.06
C SER A 51 32.58 16.14 12.80
N ILE A 52 31.91 15.81 11.70
CA ILE A 52 32.05 16.54 10.43
C ILE A 52 31.59 17.99 10.58
N LEU A 53 30.46 18.24 11.27
CA LEU A 53 29.96 19.60 11.49
C LEU A 53 30.91 20.46 12.33
N ASP A 54 31.55 19.87 13.36
CA ASP A 54 32.51 20.60 14.19
C ASP A 54 33.81 20.89 13.43
N GLU A 55 34.30 19.96 12.61
CA GLU A 55 35.44 20.20 11.70
C GLU A 55 35.16 21.36 10.72
N VAL A 56 33.97 21.38 10.10
CA VAL A 56 33.55 22.45 9.19
C VAL A 56 33.47 23.80 9.92
N LYS A 57 32.90 23.81 11.12
CA LYS A 57 32.79 25.01 11.96
C LYS A 57 34.17 25.56 12.33
N GLU A 58 35.09 24.72 12.79
CA GLU A 58 36.45 25.15 13.14
C GLU A 58 37.20 25.70 11.92
N SER A 59 37.04 25.07 10.76
CA SER A 59 37.59 25.58 9.49
C SER A 59 37.07 26.99 9.16
N MET A 60 35.75 27.20 9.23
CA MET A 60 35.13 28.51 8.96
C MET A 60 35.56 29.58 9.97
N ILE A 61 35.64 29.24 11.26
CA ILE A 61 36.13 30.13 12.32
C ILE A 61 37.57 30.58 12.02
N ASN A 62 38.43 29.65 11.57
CA ASN A 62 39.81 29.95 11.23
C ASN A 62 39.91 30.91 10.04
N SER A 63 39.07 30.75 9.00
CA SER A 63 39.02 31.70 7.89
C SER A 63 38.62 33.12 8.33
N ILE A 64 37.62 33.25 9.21
CA ILE A 64 37.20 34.55 9.76
C ILE A 64 38.33 35.19 10.57
N LYS A 65 38.98 34.42 11.46
CA LYS A 65 40.11 34.91 12.28
C LYS A 65 41.29 35.37 11.41
N GLN A 66 41.61 34.62 10.36
CA GLN A 66 42.68 35.00 9.42
C GLN A 66 42.37 36.31 8.71
N GLU A 67 41.14 36.49 8.20
CA GLU A 67 40.75 37.73 7.51
C GLU A 67 40.70 38.93 8.47
N GLN A 68 40.22 38.73 9.71
CA GLN A 68 40.28 39.75 10.76
C GLN A 68 41.72 40.16 11.06
N ALA A 69 42.63 39.20 11.22
CA ALA A 69 44.04 39.47 11.50
C ALA A 69 44.71 40.23 10.35
N ARG A 70 44.44 39.81 9.10
CA ARG A 70 44.97 40.45 7.89
C ARG A 70 44.51 41.91 7.78
N LYS A 71 43.22 42.19 7.91
CA LYS A 71 42.67 43.55 7.85
C LYS A 71 43.17 44.43 9.00
N SER A 72 43.21 43.89 10.22
CA SER A 72 43.70 44.61 11.39
C SER A 72 45.18 44.98 11.26
N HIS A 73 46.00 44.06 10.75
CA HIS A 73 47.42 44.30 10.52
C HIS A 73 47.65 45.42 9.50
N GLU A 74 46.91 45.43 8.38
CA GLU A 74 47.05 46.49 7.36
C GLU A 74 46.64 47.87 7.91
N LEU A 75 45.56 47.94 8.69
CA LEU A 75 45.13 49.19 9.33
C LEU A 75 46.13 49.67 10.39
N GLN A 76 46.66 48.78 11.23
CA GLN A 76 47.68 49.11 12.23
C GLN A 76 48.97 49.62 11.58
N SER A 77 49.39 48.98 10.48
CA SER A 77 50.55 49.41 9.69
C SER A 77 50.34 50.79 9.09
N GLN A 78 49.17 51.06 8.49
CA GLN A 78 48.83 52.37 7.96
C GLN A 78 48.77 53.44 9.06
N LEU A 79 48.22 53.12 10.23
CA LEU A 79 48.13 54.02 11.38
C LEU A 79 49.52 54.40 11.91
N SER A 80 50.43 53.44 12.02
CA SER A 80 51.83 53.70 12.40
C SER A 80 52.54 54.62 11.38
N GLN A 81 52.33 54.39 10.08
CA GLN A 81 52.89 55.26 9.03
C GLN A 81 52.34 56.69 9.10
N CYS A 82 51.03 56.85 9.35
CA CYS A 82 50.40 58.16 9.52
C CYS A 82 50.93 58.88 10.77
N ASN A 83 51.04 58.20 11.91
CA ASN A 83 51.58 58.78 13.14
C ASN A 83 53.02 59.26 12.97
N ASN A 84 53.89 58.42 12.38
CA ASN A 84 55.28 58.80 12.14
C ASN A 84 55.39 59.99 11.19
N ALA A 85 54.56 60.04 10.13
CA ALA A 85 54.59 61.17 9.20
C ALA A 85 54.04 62.47 9.82
N LEU A 86 53.05 62.36 10.71
CA LEU A 86 52.50 63.48 11.46
C LEU A 86 53.56 64.05 12.41
N GLU A 87 54.19 63.21 13.22
CA GLU A 87 55.26 63.59 14.15
C GLU A 87 56.41 64.32 13.43
N ASN A 88 56.92 63.75 12.33
CA ASN A 88 57.95 64.38 11.51
C ASN A 88 57.52 65.73 10.92
N SER A 89 56.23 65.89 10.60
CA SER A 89 55.70 67.14 10.04
C SER A 89 55.52 68.20 11.12
N GLU A 90 55.12 67.81 12.33
CA GLU A 90 55.04 68.67 13.51
C GLU A 90 56.44 69.19 13.90
N GLU A 91 57.46 68.33 13.93
CA GLU A 91 58.85 68.75 14.17
C GLU A 91 59.34 69.74 13.12
N LEU A 92 59.05 69.48 11.84
CA LEU A 92 59.42 70.37 10.74
C LEU A 92 58.70 71.72 10.83
N LEU A 93 57.42 71.70 11.18
CA LEU A 93 56.61 72.90 11.39
C LEU A 93 57.16 73.74 12.56
N GLU A 94 57.55 73.09 13.65
CA GLU A 94 58.15 73.75 14.79
C GLU A 94 59.51 74.37 14.43
N PHE A 95 60.37 73.64 13.72
CA PHE A 95 61.65 74.16 13.23
C PHE A 95 61.47 75.35 12.28
N ALA A 96 60.49 75.26 11.36
CA ALA A 96 60.16 76.35 10.45
C ALA A 96 59.67 77.59 11.19
N THR A 97 58.83 77.40 12.21
CA THR A 97 58.28 78.48 13.03
C THR A 97 59.38 79.19 13.80
N ARG A 98 60.27 78.45 14.48
CA ARG A 98 61.43 79.04 15.20
C ARG A 98 62.39 79.77 14.26
N SER A 99 62.53 79.31 13.02
CA SER A 99 63.43 79.93 12.04
C SER A 99 62.95 81.30 11.56
N LEU A 100 61.65 81.63 11.72
CA LEU A 100 61.10 82.94 11.38
C LEU A 100 61.67 84.08 12.26
N ASP A 101 62.19 83.75 13.44
CA ASP A 101 62.75 84.73 14.39
C ASP A 101 64.25 85.03 14.16
N ILE A 102 64.89 84.40 13.17
CA ILE A 102 66.31 84.63 12.83
C ILE A 102 66.46 86.01 12.16
N LYS A 103 67.25 86.89 12.80
CA LYS A 103 67.45 88.28 12.36
C LYS A 103 68.61 88.46 11.38
N GLU A 104 69.55 87.50 11.32
CA GLU A 104 70.68 87.56 10.40
C GLU A 104 70.32 86.98 9.02
N PRO A 105 70.49 87.74 7.92
CA PRO A 105 70.05 87.33 6.58
C PRO A 105 70.71 86.05 6.05
N GLU A 106 72.00 85.83 6.34
CA GLU A 106 72.72 84.65 5.86
C GLU A 106 72.27 83.37 6.59
N GLU A 107 72.07 83.44 7.90
CA GLU A 107 71.57 82.32 8.71
C GLU A 107 70.11 81.98 8.37
N PHE A 108 69.26 82.99 8.18
CA PHE A 108 67.88 82.79 7.72
C PHE A 108 67.84 82.12 6.34
N SER A 109 68.67 82.57 5.41
CA SER A 109 68.79 81.95 4.07
C SER A 109 69.25 80.49 4.12
N LYS A 110 70.09 80.14 5.10
CA LYS A 110 70.52 78.76 5.35
C LYS A 110 69.38 77.91 5.93
N ALA A 111 68.66 78.41 6.94
CA ALA A 111 67.50 77.74 7.54
C ALA A 111 66.35 77.55 6.53
N ALA A 112 66.05 78.56 5.72
CA ALA A 112 65.04 78.52 4.67
C ALA A 112 65.34 77.46 3.60
N ARG A 113 66.61 77.30 3.20
CA ARG A 113 67.03 76.20 2.31
C ARG A 113 66.81 74.83 2.95
N GLN A 114 67.19 74.66 4.21
CA GLN A 114 66.98 73.39 4.93
C GLN A 114 65.50 73.04 5.08
N ILE A 115 64.64 74.03 5.35
CA ILE A 115 63.18 73.83 5.40
C ILE A 115 62.66 73.43 4.02
N LYS A 116 63.05 74.16 2.96
CA LYS A 116 62.64 73.85 1.59
C LYS A 116 62.99 72.40 1.20
N ASP A 117 64.20 71.96 1.51
CA ASP A 117 64.66 70.60 1.21
C ASP A 117 63.88 69.55 2.02
N ARG A 118 63.65 69.81 3.33
CA ARG A 118 62.88 68.91 4.21
C ARG A 118 61.40 68.83 3.84
N VAL A 119 60.76 69.95 3.48
CA VAL A 119 59.35 69.99 3.05
C VAL A 119 59.17 69.21 1.75
N THR A 120 60.08 69.36 0.79
CA THR A 120 60.02 68.65 -0.49
C THR A 120 60.16 67.13 -0.31
N MET A 121 60.86 66.71 0.74
CA MET A 121 61.07 65.30 1.07
C MET A 121 60.08 64.73 2.09
N ALA A 122 59.23 65.56 2.72
CA ALA A 122 58.34 65.13 3.78
C ALA A 122 57.34 64.05 3.31
N SER A 123 57.25 62.97 4.08
CA SER A 123 56.40 61.82 3.79
C SER A 123 54.90 62.15 3.88
N ALA A 124 54.51 63.16 4.67
CA ALA A 124 53.12 63.57 4.84
C ALA A 124 52.44 64.01 3.53
N PHE A 125 53.16 64.64 2.61
CA PHE A 125 52.60 65.07 1.32
C PHE A 125 52.42 63.91 0.31
N ARG A 126 52.91 62.71 0.65
CA ARG A 126 52.80 61.50 -0.20
C ARG A 126 51.85 60.45 0.39
N LEU A 127 51.23 60.72 1.55
CA LEU A 127 50.32 59.78 2.20
C LEU A 127 48.91 59.79 1.60
N CYS A 128 48.30 58.60 1.51
CA CYS A 128 46.90 58.45 1.15
C CYS A 128 46.02 58.42 2.42
N LEU A 129 45.09 59.36 2.54
CA LEU A 129 44.18 59.50 3.70
C LEU A 129 42.89 58.66 3.56
N LYS A 130 42.93 57.58 2.79
CA LYS A 130 41.83 56.62 2.69
C LYS A 130 42.24 55.29 3.33
N PRO A 131 41.38 54.64 4.14
CA PRO A 131 41.67 53.30 4.66
C PRO A 131 41.98 52.34 3.53
N LYS A 132 43.09 51.60 3.65
CA LYS A 132 43.52 50.62 2.62
C LYS A 132 42.63 49.39 2.53
N VAL A 133 41.87 49.09 3.58
CA VAL A 133 40.92 47.98 3.65
C VAL A 133 39.57 48.50 4.15
N SER A 134 38.48 47.88 3.69
CA SER A 134 37.14 48.11 4.22
C SER A 134 36.90 47.30 5.49
N ASP A 135 35.95 47.75 6.31
CA ASP A 135 35.41 47.03 7.47
C ASP A 135 34.43 45.90 7.08
N ASN A 136 33.96 45.88 5.83
CA ASN A 136 33.00 44.88 5.36
C ASN A 136 33.55 43.43 5.43
N MET A 137 32.80 42.53 6.08
CA MET A 137 33.07 41.08 6.13
C MET A 137 31.88 40.22 5.65
N THR A 138 30.88 40.79 4.98
CA THR A 138 29.65 40.08 4.58
C THR A 138 29.86 38.92 3.61
N HIS A 139 30.97 38.90 2.87
CA HIS A 139 31.34 37.78 1.99
C HIS A 139 31.64 36.46 2.73
N LEU A 140 31.77 36.50 4.06
CA LEU A 140 31.93 35.34 4.94
C LEU A 140 30.62 34.92 5.63
N MET A 141 29.48 35.53 5.28
CA MET A 141 28.18 35.09 5.79
C MET A 141 27.84 33.70 5.25
N VAL A 142 27.31 32.85 6.13
CA VAL A 142 26.96 31.46 5.80
C VAL A 142 25.45 31.28 5.78
N ASP A 143 24.97 30.50 4.82
CA ASP A 143 23.58 30.05 4.72
C ASP A 143 23.55 28.52 4.79
N PHE A 144 22.85 27.97 5.79
CA PHE A 144 22.69 26.53 6.01
C PHE A 144 21.29 26.02 5.64
N SER A 145 20.54 26.78 4.83
CA SER A 145 19.14 26.47 4.53
C SER A 145 18.98 25.13 3.80
N GLN A 146 19.88 24.82 2.87
CA GLN A 146 19.85 23.57 2.11
C GLN A 146 20.20 22.36 2.99
N GLU A 147 21.24 22.46 3.80
CA GLU A 147 21.70 21.41 4.70
C GLU A 147 20.65 21.13 5.77
N ARG A 148 20.02 22.17 6.32
CA ARG A 148 18.91 22.03 7.27
C ARG A 148 17.72 21.32 6.64
N GLN A 149 17.39 21.63 5.38
CA GLN A 149 16.31 20.96 4.67
C GLN A 149 16.63 19.48 4.44
N ILE A 150 17.87 19.14 4.07
CA ILE A 150 18.33 17.76 3.91
C ILE A 150 18.20 17.00 5.24
N LEU A 151 18.72 17.55 6.34
CA LEU A 151 18.63 16.95 7.68
C LEU A 151 17.18 16.75 8.14
N GLN A 152 16.27 17.68 7.81
CA GLN A 152 14.83 17.57 8.10
C GLN A 152 14.11 16.49 7.27
N THR A 153 14.70 16.06 6.15
CA THR A 153 14.14 15.02 5.28
C THR A 153 14.67 13.62 5.56
N LEU A 154 15.62 13.48 6.50
CA LEU A 154 16.14 12.17 6.93
C LEU A 154 15.02 11.30 7.50
N LYS A 155 14.96 10.05 7.04
CA LYS A 155 13.99 9.04 7.47
C LYS A 155 14.71 7.70 7.55
N PHE A 156 14.25 6.82 8.45
CA PHE A 156 14.67 5.42 8.45
C PHE A 156 14.44 4.78 7.08
N LEU A 157 15.31 3.84 6.70
CA LEU A 157 15.11 3.07 5.48
C LEU A 157 13.75 2.37 5.55
N PRO A 158 12.86 2.55 4.56
CA PRO A 158 11.58 1.89 4.57
C PRO A 158 11.79 0.38 4.45
N VAL A 159 10.93 -0.41 5.10
CA VAL A 159 10.89 -1.85 4.84
C VAL A 159 10.60 -2.04 3.34
N PRO A 160 11.45 -2.77 2.60
CA PRO A 160 11.20 -3.02 1.18
C PRO A 160 9.83 -3.69 1.00
N LYS A 161 9.06 -3.25 0.02
CA LYS A 161 7.79 -3.90 -0.31
C LYS A 161 8.05 -5.34 -0.79
N ALA A 162 7.08 -6.22 -0.57
CA ALA A 162 7.13 -7.57 -1.11
C ALA A 162 7.22 -7.50 -2.64
N PRO A 163 8.18 -8.19 -3.29
CA PRO A 163 8.19 -8.31 -4.73
C PRO A 163 6.98 -9.11 -5.21
N GLU A 164 6.55 -8.86 -6.45
CA GLU A 164 5.52 -9.64 -7.12
C GLU A 164 6.19 -10.63 -8.07
N ILE A 165 6.07 -11.93 -7.78
CA ILE A 165 6.47 -12.96 -8.75
C ILE A 165 5.50 -12.87 -9.93
N ASP A 166 6.03 -12.76 -11.15
CA ASP A 166 5.23 -12.77 -12.38
C ASP A 166 5.15 -14.21 -12.90
N PRO A 167 4.02 -14.92 -12.72
CA PRO A 167 3.93 -16.32 -13.13
C PRO A 167 3.97 -16.51 -14.65
N VAL A 168 3.73 -15.45 -15.44
CA VAL A 168 3.76 -15.50 -16.90
C VAL A 168 5.20 -15.49 -17.42
N GLU A 169 6.06 -14.70 -16.78
CA GLU A 169 7.51 -14.62 -17.09
C GLU A 169 8.31 -15.74 -16.41
N CYS A 170 7.72 -16.47 -15.46
CA CYS A 170 8.32 -17.70 -14.91
C CYS A 170 8.37 -18.81 -15.96
N LEU A 171 9.52 -19.46 -16.08
CA LEU A 171 9.74 -20.55 -17.04
C LEU A 171 10.10 -21.84 -16.31
N VAL A 172 9.38 -22.92 -16.64
CA VAL A 172 9.69 -24.27 -16.18
C VAL A 172 10.06 -25.11 -17.39
N ALA A 173 11.33 -25.51 -17.49
CA ALA A 173 11.86 -26.25 -18.62
C ALA A 173 12.89 -27.31 -18.17
N ASP A 174 12.73 -28.54 -18.65
CA ASP A 174 13.63 -29.70 -18.47
C ASP A 174 13.96 -30.07 -17.02
N ASN A 175 15.00 -29.45 -16.46
CA ASN A 175 15.48 -29.61 -15.08
C ASN A 175 15.74 -28.25 -14.42
N SER A 176 15.12 -27.19 -14.95
CA SER A 176 15.32 -25.83 -14.51
C SER A 176 14.01 -25.08 -14.31
N VAL A 177 14.03 -24.17 -13.35
CA VAL A 177 12.94 -23.23 -13.09
C VAL A 177 13.53 -21.84 -13.01
N THR A 178 13.14 -20.98 -13.94
CA THR A 178 13.41 -19.54 -13.89
C THR A 178 12.23 -18.86 -13.22
N VAL A 179 12.48 -18.21 -12.09
CA VAL A 179 11.50 -17.41 -11.37
C VAL A 179 11.81 -15.95 -11.66
N ALA A 180 10.84 -15.23 -12.21
CA ALA A 180 10.93 -13.80 -12.47
C ALA A 180 9.96 -13.06 -11.55
N TRP A 181 10.40 -11.90 -11.05
CA TRP A 181 9.60 -11.02 -10.22
C TRP A 181 9.81 -9.56 -10.63
N ARG A 182 8.97 -8.69 -10.08
CA ARG A 182 9.10 -7.25 -10.22
C ARG A 182 8.81 -6.56 -8.90
N MET A 183 9.33 -5.36 -8.74
CA MET A 183 8.94 -4.51 -7.62
C MET A 183 7.65 -3.76 -7.99
N PRO A 184 6.66 -3.66 -7.09
CA PRO A 184 5.45 -2.87 -7.32
C PRO A 184 5.74 -1.39 -7.60
N GLU A 185 6.82 -0.88 -7.02
CA GLU A 185 7.35 0.47 -7.23
C GLU A 185 8.88 0.40 -7.34
N GLU A 186 9.49 1.25 -8.18
CA GLU A 186 10.94 1.32 -8.25
C GLU A 186 11.53 1.81 -6.92
N ASP A 187 12.35 0.96 -6.29
CA ASP A 187 13.07 1.28 -5.07
C ASP A 187 14.57 1.08 -5.29
N ASN A 188 15.28 2.20 -5.43
CA ASN A 188 16.74 2.22 -5.63
C ASN A 188 17.54 1.89 -4.36
N LYS A 189 16.87 1.61 -3.23
CA LYS A 189 17.49 1.28 -1.95
C LYS A 189 17.56 -0.23 -1.71
N ILE A 190 17.02 -1.04 -2.63
CA ILE A 190 17.15 -2.50 -2.56
C ILE A 190 18.61 -2.87 -2.81
N ASP A 191 19.17 -3.64 -1.89
CA ASP A 191 20.52 -4.17 -2.00
C ASP A 191 20.54 -5.54 -2.67
N HIS A 192 19.67 -6.47 -2.27
CA HIS A 192 19.57 -7.82 -2.84
C HIS A 192 18.19 -8.45 -2.61
N PHE A 193 17.96 -9.63 -3.18
CA PHE A 193 16.77 -10.45 -2.98
C PHE A 193 17.12 -11.81 -2.40
N ILE A 194 16.17 -12.35 -1.63
CA ILE A 194 16.20 -13.72 -1.10
C ILE A 194 15.05 -14.49 -1.73
N LEU A 195 15.38 -15.55 -2.48
CA LEU A 195 14.44 -16.49 -3.05
C LEU A 195 14.37 -17.74 -2.18
N GLU A 196 13.16 -18.14 -1.82
CA GLU A 196 12.90 -19.42 -1.17
C GLU A 196 12.05 -20.32 -2.04
N TYR A 197 12.38 -21.61 -2.03
CA TYR A 197 11.60 -22.61 -2.74
C TYR A 197 11.43 -23.90 -1.94
N ARG A 198 10.37 -24.66 -2.27
CA ARG A 198 10.18 -26.02 -1.75
C ARG A 198 9.32 -26.88 -2.66
N LYS A 199 9.57 -28.18 -2.64
CA LYS A 199 8.84 -29.18 -3.44
C LYS A 199 7.51 -29.59 -2.80
N THR A 200 6.43 -29.68 -3.58
CA THR A 200 5.12 -30.14 -3.10
C THR A 200 4.35 -30.98 -4.13
N ASN A 201 3.41 -31.79 -3.67
CA ASN A 201 2.53 -32.60 -4.53
C ASN A 201 1.12 -32.03 -4.65
N PHE A 202 0.85 -30.87 -4.04
CA PHE A 202 -0.44 -30.23 -4.03
C PHE A 202 -0.38 -28.93 -4.83
N ASP A 203 -1.43 -28.69 -5.60
CA ASP A 203 -1.63 -27.44 -6.31
C ASP A 203 -2.14 -26.36 -5.35
N GLY A 204 -1.64 -25.14 -5.52
CA GLY A 204 -1.99 -23.97 -4.72
C GLY A 204 -1.17 -23.76 -3.44
N LEU A 205 -1.60 -22.78 -2.65
CA LEU A 205 -0.83 -22.21 -1.54
C LEU A 205 -0.29 -23.28 -0.56
N PRO A 206 0.91 -23.04 0.00
CA PRO A 206 1.47 -23.74 1.16
C PRO A 206 0.43 -24.18 2.21
N ARG A 207 0.25 -25.49 2.40
CA ARG A 207 -0.60 -26.00 3.50
C ARG A 207 0.13 -25.82 4.84
N VAL A 208 -0.59 -25.36 5.86
CA VAL A 208 -0.07 -25.06 7.21
C VAL A 208 0.56 -26.29 7.90
N LYS A 209 0.17 -27.51 7.52
CA LYS A 209 0.70 -28.79 8.05
C LYS A 209 1.85 -29.41 7.22
N ASP A 210 2.38 -28.71 6.21
CA ASP A 210 3.45 -29.23 5.36
C ASP A 210 4.82 -28.91 6.02
N GLU A 211 5.36 -29.87 6.77
CA GLU A 211 6.60 -29.77 7.58
C GLU A 211 7.91 -29.65 6.75
N ARG A 212 7.82 -29.56 5.42
CA ARG A 212 9.01 -29.42 4.56
C ARG A 212 9.60 -28.02 4.67
N CYS A 213 10.87 -27.95 5.06
CA CYS A 213 11.66 -26.72 5.12
C CYS A 213 11.78 -26.04 3.74
N TRP A 214 11.84 -24.72 3.75
CA TRP A 214 12.20 -23.93 2.58
C TRP A 214 13.70 -24.00 2.34
N GLU A 215 14.09 -24.17 1.07
CA GLU A 215 15.46 -23.98 0.61
C GLU A 215 15.66 -22.50 0.27
N ILE A 216 16.82 -21.93 0.62
CA ILE A 216 17.08 -20.49 0.57
C ILE A 216 18.20 -20.20 -0.42
N ILE A 217 17.99 -19.21 -1.28
CA ILE A 217 19.00 -18.58 -2.13
C ILE A 217 19.04 -17.09 -1.80
N ASP A 218 20.22 -16.62 -1.45
CA ASP A 218 20.47 -15.25 -1.00
C ASP A 218 21.40 -14.51 -1.97
N ASN A 219 21.49 -13.18 -1.82
CA ASN A 219 22.34 -12.26 -2.57
C ASN A 219 22.03 -12.18 -4.07
N ILE A 220 20.76 -12.33 -4.44
CA ILE A 220 20.34 -12.17 -5.84
C ILE A 220 20.25 -10.66 -6.15
N LYS A 221 21.00 -10.18 -7.14
CA LYS A 221 21.01 -8.75 -7.52
C LYS A 221 20.02 -8.40 -8.64
N GLY A 222 19.58 -9.41 -9.41
CA GLY A 222 18.58 -9.26 -10.47
C GLY A 222 17.16 -9.51 -9.98
N THR A 223 16.19 -9.28 -10.87
CA THR A 223 14.76 -9.56 -10.63
C THR A 223 14.32 -10.90 -11.20
N GLU A 224 15.27 -11.78 -11.52
CA GLU A 224 15.05 -13.14 -11.95
C GLU A 224 16.16 -14.05 -11.42
N HIS A 225 15.84 -15.33 -11.24
CA HIS A 225 16.82 -16.33 -10.89
C HIS A 225 16.46 -17.69 -11.47
N THR A 226 17.45 -18.39 -12.02
CA THR A 226 17.30 -19.71 -12.62
C THR A 226 17.88 -20.78 -11.72
N LEU A 227 17.01 -21.64 -11.20
CA LEU A 227 17.38 -22.89 -10.55
C LEU A 227 17.67 -23.94 -11.62
N SER A 228 18.83 -24.58 -11.57
CA SER A 228 19.21 -25.64 -12.53
C SER A 228 19.51 -26.97 -11.82
N GLY A 229 19.34 -28.09 -12.53
CA GLY A 229 19.64 -29.43 -11.97
C GLY A 229 18.56 -29.98 -11.05
N LEU A 230 17.33 -29.46 -11.16
CA LEU A 230 16.18 -29.89 -10.36
C LEU A 230 15.72 -31.28 -10.79
N LYS A 231 15.43 -32.13 -9.79
CA LYS A 231 14.71 -33.39 -9.97
C LYS A 231 13.21 -33.13 -9.82
N PHE A 232 12.44 -33.24 -10.90
CA PHE A 232 10.98 -33.08 -10.91
C PHE A 232 10.25 -34.33 -10.38
N ASP A 233 10.59 -34.72 -9.16
CA ASP A 233 10.00 -35.84 -8.40
C ASP A 233 8.71 -35.46 -7.64
N SER A 234 8.31 -34.20 -7.73
CA SER A 234 7.10 -33.63 -7.14
C SER A 234 6.37 -32.84 -8.20
N LYS A 235 5.02 -32.89 -8.22
CA LYS A 235 4.19 -32.28 -9.29
C LYS A 235 4.20 -30.75 -9.30
N TYR A 236 4.57 -30.13 -8.18
CA TYR A 236 4.59 -28.68 -8.03
C TYR A 236 5.80 -28.25 -7.20
N MET A 237 6.20 -26.99 -7.37
CA MET A 237 7.13 -26.30 -6.49
C MET A 237 6.53 -24.97 -6.07
N ASN A 238 6.69 -24.60 -4.80
CA ASN A 238 6.32 -23.28 -4.31
C ASN A 238 7.55 -22.39 -4.30
N PHE A 239 7.36 -21.12 -4.66
CA PHE A 239 8.38 -20.08 -4.67
C PHE A 239 7.87 -18.86 -3.93
N ARG A 240 8.75 -18.21 -3.17
CA ARG A 240 8.49 -16.88 -2.61
C ARG A 240 9.78 -16.09 -2.58
N VAL A 241 9.71 -14.79 -2.80
CA VAL A 241 10.88 -13.91 -2.84
C VAL A 241 10.67 -12.72 -1.93
N ARG A 242 11.73 -12.22 -1.29
CA ARG A 242 11.69 -10.95 -0.55
C ARG A 242 12.82 -10.04 -0.99
N ALA A 243 12.57 -8.72 -0.92
CA ALA A 243 13.58 -7.70 -1.16
C ALA A 243 14.27 -7.32 0.15
N CYS A 244 15.57 -7.06 0.10
CA CYS A 244 16.39 -6.68 1.24
C CYS A 244 17.08 -5.36 0.94
N ASN A 245 17.02 -4.42 1.87
CA ASN A 245 17.88 -3.23 1.85
C ASN A 245 18.99 -3.37 2.90
N LYS A 246 19.82 -2.33 3.05
CA LYS A 246 20.94 -2.35 4.01
C LYS A 246 20.55 -2.55 5.48
N ALA A 247 19.31 -2.26 5.86
CA ALA A 247 18.86 -2.31 7.25
C ALA A 247 17.92 -3.49 7.54
N VAL A 248 17.06 -3.88 6.59
CA VAL A 248 15.99 -4.84 6.85
C VAL A 248 15.58 -5.61 5.60
N ALA A 249 15.15 -6.85 5.81
CA ALA A 249 14.48 -7.67 4.82
C ALA A 249 12.97 -7.40 4.85
N GLY A 250 12.38 -7.15 3.69
CA GLY A 250 10.94 -7.01 3.51
C GLY A 250 10.19 -8.31 3.72
N GLU A 251 8.86 -8.22 3.58
CA GLU A 251 8.00 -9.40 3.55
C GLU A 251 8.25 -10.23 2.29
N TYR A 252 7.96 -11.54 2.39
CA TYR A 252 7.93 -12.40 1.22
C TYR A 252 6.74 -12.05 0.32
N SER A 253 6.93 -12.22 -0.98
CA SER A 253 5.88 -12.26 -1.97
C SER A 253 4.83 -13.30 -1.59
N ASP A 254 3.61 -13.12 -2.12
CA ASP A 254 2.67 -14.23 -2.16
C ASP A 254 3.35 -15.44 -2.83
N PRO A 255 3.26 -16.64 -2.22
CA PRO A 255 3.96 -17.78 -2.77
C PRO A 255 3.28 -18.22 -4.06
N VAL A 256 4.08 -18.37 -5.11
CA VAL A 256 3.61 -18.88 -6.39
C VAL A 256 3.89 -20.37 -6.48
N THR A 257 2.87 -21.14 -6.84
CA THR A 257 3.01 -22.56 -7.14
C THR A 257 3.21 -22.73 -8.64
N LEU A 258 4.40 -23.18 -9.04
CA LEU A 258 4.67 -23.56 -10.43
C LEU A 258 4.51 -25.08 -10.58
N GLU A 259 3.71 -25.49 -11.56
CA GLU A 259 3.61 -26.89 -11.96
C GLU A 259 4.92 -27.31 -12.64
N THR A 260 5.56 -28.33 -12.10
CA THR A 260 6.71 -28.98 -12.72
C THR A 260 6.18 -29.85 -13.86
N LYS A 261 5.90 -29.21 -15.00
CA LYS A 261 5.24 -29.89 -16.11
C LYS A 261 6.17 -30.95 -16.69
N ALA A 262 5.63 -32.17 -16.71
CA ALA A 262 5.82 -33.19 -17.73
C ALA A 262 6.24 -32.59 -19.09
N LEU A 263 7.12 -33.27 -19.82
CA LEU A 263 7.63 -32.88 -21.14
C LEU A 263 6.51 -32.30 -22.00
N ASN A 264 6.63 -31.01 -22.36
CA ASN A 264 5.68 -30.32 -23.23
C ASN A 264 6.16 -30.47 -24.68
N PHE A 265 5.35 -31.12 -25.50
CA PHE A 265 5.58 -31.30 -26.93
C PHE A 265 4.24 -31.18 -27.68
N SER A 266 4.28 -30.71 -28.92
CA SER A 266 3.15 -30.77 -29.85
C SER A 266 3.30 -31.96 -30.78
N LEU A 267 2.22 -32.32 -31.47
CA LEU A 267 2.26 -33.38 -32.48
C LEU A 267 2.75 -32.80 -33.81
N ASP A 268 3.81 -33.39 -34.36
CA ASP A 268 4.37 -32.97 -35.63
C ASP A 268 3.47 -33.44 -36.78
N ASN A 269 2.60 -32.54 -37.24
CA ASN A 269 1.69 -32.76 -38.36
C ASN A 269 2.44 -33.13 -39.66
N SER A 270 3.71 -32.71 -39.82
CA SER A 270 4.51 -33.06 -41.00
C SER A 270 4.91 -34.55 -41.02
N SER A 271 5.01 -35.17 -39.85
CA SER A 271 5.23 -36.62 -39.70
C SER A 271 3.95 -37.45 -39.89
N SER A 272 2.77 -36.86 -39.63
CA SER A 272 1.51 -37.60 -39.55
C SER A 272 1.14 -38.40 -40.81
N HIS A 273 0.71 -39.64 -40.61
CA HIS A 273 0.14 -40.46 -41.68
C HIS A 273 -1.05 -39.75 -42.37
N MET A 274 -1.24 -39.94 -43.68
CA MET A 274 -2.26 -39.21 -44.47
C MET A 274 -3.71 -39.42 -44.02
N ASN A 275 -3.98 -40.52 -43.31
CA ASN A 275 -5.30 -40.83 -42.74
C ASN A 275 -5.42 -40.42 -41.26
N LEU A 276 -4.46 -39.65 -40.74
CA LEU A 276 -4.53 -39.07 -39.40
C LEU A 276 -4.68 -37.56 -39.53
N LYS A 277 -5.69 -37.02 -38.87
CA LYS A 277 -5.89 -35.58 -38.69
C LYS A 277 -5.36 -35.20 -37.32
N VAL A 278 -4.47 -34.21 -37.28
CA VAL A 278 -3.85 -33.69 -36.06
C VAL A 278 -4.44 -32.30 -35.79
N GLU A 279 -5.14 -32.15 -34.67
CA GLU A 279 -5.64 -30.86 -34.18
C GLU A 279 -5.11 -30.63 -32.76
N ASP A 280 -4.22 -29.65 -32.58
CA ASP A 280 -3.52 -29.35 -31.33
C ASP A 280 -2.86 -30.57 -30.65
N SER A 281 -3.61 -31.23 -29.75
CA SER A 281 -3.19 -32.40 -28.95
C SER A 281 -4.07 -33.64 -29.20
N LEU A 282 -4.88 -33.63 -30.25
CA LEU A 282 -5.85 -34.67 -30.62
C LEU A 282 -5.46 -35.28 -31.96
N VAL A 283 -5.47 -36.63 -32.02
CA VAL A 283 -5.26 -37.39 -33.27
C VAL A 283 -6.55 -38.13 -33.60
N GLU A 284 -7.16 -37.77 -34.72
CA GLU A 284 -8.36 -38.41 -35.24
C GLU A 284 -8.09 -39.15 -36.55
N TRP A 285 -8.92 -40.15 -36.84
CA TRP A 285 -8.87 -40.85 -38.11
C TRP A 285 -9.62 -40.05 -39.18
N ASP A 286 -8.96 -39.78 -40.31
CA ASP A 286 -9.58 -39.16 -41.49
C ASP A 286 -9.88 -40.24 -42.55
N PRO A 287 -11.17 -40.63 -42.72
CA PRO A 287 -11.57 -41.59 -43.73
C PRO A 287 -11.41 -41.09 -45.18
N THR A 288 -11.16 -39.80 -45.39
CA THR A 288 -10.95 -39.20 -46.72
C THR A 288 -9.48 -39.07 -47.12
N GLY A 289 -8.54 -39.35 -46.21
CA GLY A 289 -7.10 -39.30 -46.46
C GLY A 289 -6.62 -37.96 -47.01
N GLY A 290 -7.25 -36.85 -46.60
CA GLY A 290 -6.97 -35.50 -47.11
C GLY A 290 -7.39 -35.22 -48.56
N LYS A 291 -8.12 -36.12 -49.25
CA LYS A 291 -8.60 -35.92 -50.63
C LYS A 291 -9.97 -35.23 -50.64
N GLY A 292 -10.01 -33.97 -50.23
CA GLY A 292 -11.27 -33.25 -50.09
C GLY A 292 -11.20 -31.74 -50.25
N GLN A 293 -10.21 -31.16 -50.94
CA GLN A 293 -10.21 -29.71 -51.16
C GLN A 293 -9.36 -29.23 -52.35
N GLU A 294 -9.57 -29.77 -53.54
CA GLU A 294 -9.23 -29.05 -54.78
C GLU A 294 -10.33 -29.27 -55.83
N SER A 295 -11.34 -28.40 -55.87
CA SER A 295 -12.13 -28.22 -57.08
C SER A 295 -12.67 -26.80 -57.18
N LYS A 296 -12.52 -26.25 -58.40
CA LYS A 296 -12.88 -24.90 -58.89
C LYS A 296 -11.80 -23.87 -58.53
N ILE A 297 -11.00 -23.39 -59.48
CA ILE A 297 -11.40 -22.53 -60.61
C ILE A 297 -10.34 -22.64 -61.73
N LYS A 298 -10.74 -22.90 -62.99
CA LYS A 298 -10.28 -22.13 -64.16
C LYS A 298 -11.05 -22.47 -65.43
N GLY A 299 -11.37 -21.41 -66.17
CA GLY A 299 -12.19 -21.42 -67.37
C GLY A 299 -11.52 -21.99 -68.61
N LYS A 300 -12.38 -22.17 -69.62
CA LYS A 300 -12.11 -22.61 -70.98
C LYS A 300 -11.01 -21.80 -71.66
N GLU A 301 -10.10 -22.48 -72.37
CA GLU A 301 -9.88 -22.28 -73.81
C GLU A 301 -9.06 -23.43 -74.42
N ASN A 302 -9.04 -23.45 -75.75
CA ASN A 302 -9.05 -24.63 -76.63
C ASN A 302 -7.67 -25.13 -77.14
N LYS A 303 -7.67 -26.44 -77.47
CA LYS A 303 -6.96 -27.17 -78.56
C LYS A 303 -5.41 -27.28 -78.58
N GLY A 304 -4.94 -28.54 -78.67
CA GLY A 304 -3.66 -28.92 -79.30
C GLY A 304 -3.20 -30.34 -78.96
N ARG A 305 -2.91 -31.18 -79.95
CA ARG A 305 -2.72 -32.64 -79.88
C ARG A 305 -1.22 -33.02 -80.01
N SER A 306 -0.88 -34.20 -79.47
CA SER A 306 0.20 -35.16 -79.84
C SER A 306 1.68 -34.91 -79.48
N GLY A 307 2.33 -35.98 -78.97
CA GLY A 307 3.72 -36.36 -79.31
C GLY A 307 4.70 -36.55 -78.14
N THR A 308 4.99 -37.80 -77.76
CA THR A 308 6.31 -38.25 -77.27
C THR A 308 7.28 -38.38 -78.47
N PRO A 309 8.64 -38.42 -78.35
CA PRO A 309 9.47 -38.88 -77.22
C PRO A 309 10.78 -38.08 -76.91
N SER A 310 11.45 -38.42 -75.79
CA SER A 310 12.83 -38.04 -75.37
C SER A 310 13.92 -38.37 -76.42
N PRO A 311 15.20 -37.85 -76.40
CA PRO A 311 16.04 -37.58 -75.21
C PRO A 311 17.18 -36.49 -75.26
N LYS A 312 17.78 -36.27 -74.07
CA LYS A 312 19.18 -35.86 -73.74
C LYS A 312 19.73 -34.40 -73.95
N ARG A 313 20.02 -33.81 -72.78
CA ARG A 313 21.27 -33.15 -72.27
C ARG A 313 21.54 -31.63 -72.51
N THR A 314 21.94 -31.01 -71.39
CA THR A 314 22.71 -29.79 -71.09
C THR A 314 22.07 -28.39 -70.97
N SER A 315 22.31 -27.85 -69.75
CA SER A 315 22.60 -26.46 -69.31
C SER A 315 21.53 -25.38 -69.12
N VAL A 316 21.34 -25.08 -67.81
CA VAL A 316 21.30 -23.78 -67.11
C VAL A 316 20.23 -22.75 -67.50
N GLY A 317 19.26 -22.55 -66.59
CA GLY A 317 18.36 -21.39 -66.56
C GLY A 317 17.39 -21.48 -65.37
N SER A 318 17.38 -20.46 -64.54
CA SER A 318 16.80 -20.34 -63.20
C SER A 318 15.26 -20.26 -63.14
N ARG A 319 14.65 -21.04 -62.23
CA ARG A 319 13.28 -20.86 -61.70
C ARG A 319 13.23 -21.37 -60.23
N PRO A 320 12.38 -20.78 -59.36
CA PRO A 320 12.48 -20.96 -57.91
C PRO A 320 12.05 -22.37 -57.48
N PRO A 321 12.51 -22.89 -56.33
CA PRO A 321 12.14 -24.22 -55.88
C PRO A 321 10.65 -24.25 -55.55
N ALA A 322 9.94 -25.15 -56.22
CA ALA A 322 8.60 -25.57 -55.84
C ALA A 322 8.60 -26.05 -54.37
N VAL A 323 7.57 -25.63 -53.63
CA VAL A 323 7.31 -26.02 -52.24
C VAL A 323 7.24 -27.55 -52.15
N ARG A 324 8.29 -28.17 -51.59
CA ARG A 324 8.36 -29.60 -51.26
C ARG A 324 7.54 -29.86 -49.99
N GLY A 325 6.25 -30.15 -50.14
CA GLY A 325 5.34 -30.35 -49.00
C GLY A 325 4.96 -31.80 -48.66
N SER A 326 5.56 -32.83 -49.26
CA SER A 326 5.00 -34.21 -49.18
C SER A 326 5.98 -35.32 -48.84
N ARG A 327 7.24 -35.02 -48.49
CA ARG A 327 8.26 -36.08 -48.42
C ARG A 327 8.41 -36.76 -47.06
N ASP A 328 7.85 -36.27 -45.95
CA ASP A 328 8.20 -36.73 -44.59
C ASP A 328 7.10 -37.46 -43.77
N ARG A 329 5.93 -37.70 -44.37
CA ARG A 329 4.83 -38.42 -43.70
C ARG A 329 5.05 -39.93 -43.62
N PHE A 330 4.56 -40.56 -42.55
CA PHE A 330 4.43 -42.02 -42.48
C PHE A 330 3.41 -42.52 -43.52
N THR A 331 3.63 -43.74 -44.04
CA THR A 331 2.82 -44.33 -45.11
C THR A 331 2.64 -45.85 -44.93
N GLY A 332 1.70 -46.44 -45.66
CA GLY A 332 1.41 -47.87 -45.57
C GLY A 332 0.64 -48.21 -44.30
N GLU A 333 1.05 -49.27 -43.59
CA GLU A 333 0.42 -49.69 -42.32
C GLU A 333 0.97 -48.93 -41.10
N SER A 334 1.86 -47.95 -41.29
CA SER A 334 2.40 -47.13 -40.20
C SER A 334 1.50 -45.91 -39.95
N TYR A 335 0.40 -46.12 -39.24
CA TYR A 335 -0.51 -45.05 -38.81
C TYR A 335 0.07 -44.25 -37.63
N THR A 336 1.23 -43.64 -37.87
CA THR A 336 2.08 -43.04 -36.84
C THR A 336 2.10 -41.52 -36.94
N VAL A 337 2.24 -40.86 -35.79
CA VAL A 337 2.60 -39.45 -35.63
C VAL A 337 3.62 -39.31 -34.50
N LEU A 338 4.60 -38.43 -34.67
CA LEU A 338 5.64 -38.16 -33.67
C LEU A 338 5.39 -36.83 -32.97
N GLY A 339 5.99 -36.66 -31.79
CA GLY A 339 6.13 -35.36 -31.14
C GLY A 339 7.18 -34.50 -31.84
N ASP A 340 7.02 -33.17 -31.76
CA ASP A 340 7.95 -32.18 -32.31
C ASP A 340 9.24 -32.02 -31.49
N THR A 341 9.17 -32.34 -30.20
CA THR A 341 10.23 -32.09 -29.22
C THR A 341 11.04 -33.36 -28.96
N ALA A 342 12.37 -33.25 -29.11
CA ALA A 342 13.30 -34.34 -28.85
C ALA A 342 13.77 -34.36 -27.40
N ILE A 343 13.90 -35.55 -26.84
CA ILE A 343 14.54 -35.85 -25.57
C ILE A 343 15.98 -36.26 -25.87
N GLU A 344 16.93 -35.44 -25.44
CA GLU A 344 18.37 -35.62 -25.71
C GLU A 344 19.19 -35.89 -24.45
N SER A 345 18.62 -35.64 -23.27
CA SER A 345 19.20 -35.85 -21.95
C SER A 345 18.13 -35.77 -20.86
N GLY A 346 18.43 -36.17 -19.63
CA GLY A 346 17.57 -35.98 -18.47
C GLY A 346 16.40 -36.98 -18.35
N GLN A 347 15.47 -36.64 -17.46
CA GLN A 347 14.30 -37.46 -17.12
C GLN A 347 13.02 -36.72 -17.48
N HIS A 348 12.13 -37.40 -18.21
CA HIS A 348 10.94 -36.82 -18.84
C HIS A 348 9.71 -37.67 -18.56
N TYR A 349 8.54 -37.03 -18.45
CA TYR A 349 7.27 -37.73 -18.24
C TYR A 349 6.17 -37.11 -19.09
N TRP A 350 5.20 -37.89 -19.57
CA TRP A 350 3.95 -37.41 -20.18
C TRP A 350 2.82 -38.44 -20.03
N GLU A 351 1.57 -38.00 -20.22
CA GLU A 351 0.39 -38.86 -20.08
C GLU A 351 -0.46 -38.88 -21.35
N VAL A 352 -1.09 -40.03 -21.62
CA VAL A 352 -1.94 -40.26 -22.80
C VAL A 352 -3.25 -40.89 -22.37
N LYS A 353 -4.35 -40.33 -22.89
CA LYS A 353 -5.71 -40.84 -22.69
C LYS A 353 -6.31 -41.28 -24.02
N ALA A 354 -6.87 -42.48 -24.05
CA ALA A 354 -7.59 -42.96 -25.22
C ALA A 354 -9.06 -42.50 -25.25
N GLN A 355 -9.57 -42.20 -26.44
CA GLN A 355 -11.00 -41.93 -26.62
C GLN A 355 -11.79 -43.25 -26.45
N LYS A 356 -13.05 -43.14 -26.02
CA LYS A 356 -13.88 -44.32 -25.65
C LYS A 356 -14.11 -45.29 -26.81
N ASP A 357 -14.06 -44.80 -28.04
CA ASP A 357 -14.23 -45.52 -29.29
C ASP A 357 -12.90 -46.07 -29.86
N CYS A 358 -11.75 -45.67 -29.32
CA CYS A 358 -10.45 -46.17 -29.72
C CYS A 358 -10.28 -47.65 -29.36
N LYS A 359 -10.28 -48.52 -30.37
CA LYS A 359 -10.13 -49.97 -30.18
C LYS A 359 -8.69 -50.46 -30.29
N SER A 360 -7.77 -49.71 -30.89
CA SER A 360 -6.35 -50.08 -30.91
C SER A 360 -5.43 -48.87 -31.04
N TYR A 361 -4.36 -48.84 -30.23
CA TYR A 361 -3.34 -47.79 -30.28
C TYR A 361 -2.00 -48.29 -29.71
N SER A 362 -0.93 -47.57 -30.02
CA SER A 362 0.38 -47.71 -29.38
C SER A 362 0.90 -46.36 -28.89
N VAL A 363 1.55 -46.38 -27.73
CA VAL A 363 2.19 -45.20 -27.11
C VAL A 363 3.60 -45.55 -26.66
N GLY A 364 4.56 -44.67 -26.95
CA GLY A 364 5.94 -44.84 -26.50
C GLY A 364 6.88 -43.79 -27.05
N VAL A 365 8.11 -44.19 -27.36
CA VAL A 365 9.15 -43.32 -27.94
C VAL A 365 9.77 -43.96 -29.18
N ALA A 366 10.28 -43.11 -30.07
CA ALA A 366 11.03 -43.52 -31.25
C ALA A 366 12.20 -42.57 -31.52
N TYR A 367 13.22 -43.03 -32.21
CA TYR A 367 14.19 -42.12 -32.82
C TYR A 367 13.52 -41.33 -33.96
N LYS A 368 13.93 -40.07 -34.15
CA LYS A 368 13.48 -39.24 -35.30
C LYS A 368 13.76 -39.90 -36.65
N THR A 369 14.70 -40.84 -36.70
CA THR A 369 15.11 -41.60 -37.88
C THR A 369 14.25 -42.84 -38.16
N LEU A 370 13.15 -43.05 -37.43
CA LEU A 370 12.20 -44.14 -37.69
C LEU A 370 11.71 -44.13 -39.15
N GLY A 371 11.78 -45.28 -39.82
CA GLY A 371 11.42 -45.38 -41.24
C GLY A 371 9.92 -45.16 -41.48
N LYS A 372 9.58 -44.56 -42.62
CA LYS A 372 8.20 -44.17 -42.98
C LYS A 372 7.20 -45.33 -43.09
N PHE A 373 7.69 -46.56 -43.19
CA PHE A 373 6.90 -47.79 -43.25
C PHE A 373 6.96 -48.60 -41.95
N ASP A 374 7.79 -48.16 -40.99
CA ASP A 374 8.02 -48.89 -39.75
C ASP A 374 6.92 -48.57 -38.74
N GLN A 375 6.33 -49.60 -38.16
CA GLN A 375 5.35 -49.45 -37.07
C GLN A 375 6.06 -49.41 -35.72
N LEU A 376 5.52 -48.64 -34.76
CA LEU A 376 6.09 -48.55 -33.42
C LEU A 376 6.23 -49.94 -32.77
N GLY A 377 7.43 -50.23 -32.26
CA GLY A 377 7.79 -51.48 -31.58
C GLY A 377 8.25 -52.61 -32.51
N LYS A 378 8.18 -52.45 -33.84
CA LYS A 378 8.67 -53.47 -34.80
C LYS A 378 10.17 -53.38 -35.08
N THR A 379 10.78 -52.21 -34.88
CA THR A 379 12.21 -51.97 -35.12
C THR A 379 12.98 -51.80 -33.81
N ASN A 380 14.31 -51.82 -33.90
CA ASN A 380 15.20 -51.48 -32.78
C ASN A 380 15.26 -49.95 -32.51
N THR A 381 14.53 -49.15 -33.27
CA THR A 381 14.50 -47.67 -33.16
C THR A 381 13.24 -47.15 -32.48
N SER A 382 12.38 -48.04 -31.96
CA SER A 382 11.15 -47.65 -31.25
C SER A 382 10.81 -48.60 -30.10
N TRP A 383 10.19 -48.05 -29.06
CA TRP A 383 9.74 -48.76 -27.85
C TRP A 383 8.34 -48.28 -27.52
N CYS A 384 7.39 -49.19 -27.32
CA CYS A 384 6.01 -48.80 -27.01
C CYS A 384 5.26 -49.84 -26.18
N ILE A 385 4.14 -49.42 -25.60
CA ILE A 385 3.05 -50.33 -25.24
C ILE A 385 1.98 -50.25 -26.31
N HIS A 386 1.36 -51.40 -26.56
CA HIS A 386 0.32 -51.59 -27.55
C HIS A 386 -0.93 -52.14 -26.89
N VAL A 387 -2.07 -51.53 -27.22
CA VAL A 387 -3.40 -51.91 -26.78
C VAL A 387 -4.23 -52.26 -28.01
N ASN A 388 -4.94 -53.38 -27.95
CA ASN A 388 -5.96 -53.76 -28.93
C ASN A 388 -7.12 -54.45 -28.23
N ASN A 389 -8.32 -53.93 -28.43
CA ASN A 389 -9.60 -54.34 -27.83
C ASN A 389 -10.66 -54.67 -28.90
N TRP A 390 -10.26 -54.95 -30.16
CA TRP A 390 -11.18 -55.12 -31.28
C TRP A 390 -11.73 -56.55 -31.44
N LEU A 391 -10.88 -57.57 -31.29
CA LEU A 391 -11.25 -59.00 -31.44
C LEU A 391 -10.66 -59.88 -30.33
N GLN A 392 -9.45 -59.56 -29.89
CA GLN A 392 -8.80 -60.14 -28.71
C GLN A 392 -8.22 -58.99 -27.89
N ASN A 393 -8.51 -58.94 -26.59
CA ASN A 393 -7.94 -57.95 -25.68
C ASN A 393 -6.46 -58.28 -25.50
N THR A 394 -5.59 -57.54 -26.18
CA THR A 394 -4.14 -57.67 -26.07
C THR A 394 -3.57 -56.39 -25.51
N PHE A 395 -2.81 -56.53 -24.42
CA PHE A 395 -2.02 -55.46 -23.84
C PHE A 395 -0.57 -55.94 -23.76
N ALA A 396 0.33 -55.27 -24.47
CA ALA A 396 1.70 -55.77 -24.61
C ALA A 396 2.74 -54.66 -24.78
N ALA A 397 3.90 -54.85 -24.18
CA ALA A 397 5.10 -54.06 -24.46
C ALA A 397 5.79 -54.59 -25.73
N LYS A 398 6.20 -53.69 -26.64
CA LYS A 398 6.80 -54.01 -27.93
C LYS A 398 8.11 -53.24 -28.17
N HIS A 399 9.13 -53.94 -28.64
CA HIS A 399 10.40 -53.38 -29.10
C HIS A 399 11.14 -54.39 -29.98
N ASN A 400 11.74 -53.96 -31.09
CA ASN A 400 12.56 -54.79 -31.97
C ASN A 400 11.88 -56.12 -32.37
N ASN A 401 10.60 -56.02 -32.74
CA ASN A 401 9.73 -57.13 -33.12
C ASN A 401 9.49 -58.18 -32.00
N LYS A 402 9.91 -57.89 -30.77
CA LYS A 402 9.60 -58.69 -29.58
C LYS A 402 8.35 -58.13 -28.91
N VAL A 403 7.48 -59.04 -28.48
CA VAL A 403 6.21 -58.71 -27.83
C VAL A 403 6.17 -59.39 -26.46
N LYS A 404 5.92 -58.62 -25.40
CA LYS A 404 5.70 -59.13 -24.05
C LYS A 404 4.29 -58.78 -23.60
N ALA A 405 3.43 -59.78 -23.46
CA ALA A 405 2.10 -59.60 -22.90
C ALA A 405 2.18 -59.11 -21.45
N LEU A 406 1.27 -58.20 -21.09
CA LEU A 406 1.15 -57.60 -19.77
C LEU A 406 -0.13 -58.12 -19.11
N ASP A 407 0.02 -58.80 -17.98
CA ASP A 407 -1.09 -59.42 -17.23
C ASP A 407 -1.74 -58.42 -16.25
N VAL A 408 -2.11 -57.25 -16.77
CA VAL A 408 -2.76 -56.16 -16.01
C VAL A 408 -3.88 -55.54 -16.82
N THR A 409 -4.86 -54.93 -16.16
CA THR A 409 -5.96 -54.24 -16.84
C THR A 409 -5.44 -52.99 -17.54
N VAL A 410 -5.97 -52.72 -18.74
CA VAL A 410 -5.63 -51.50 -19.50
C VAL A 410 -6.15 -50.28 -18.72
N PRO A 411 -5.29 -49.35 -18.29
CA PRO A 411 -5.73 -48.18 -17.54
C PRO A 411 -6.41 -47.16 -18.45
N GLU A 412 -7.28 -46.32 -17.89
CA GLU A 412 -7.94 -45.22 -18.63
C GLU A 412 -6.92 -44.20 -19.15
N LYS A 413 -5.81 -44.02 -18.41
CA LYS A 413 -4.74 -43.09 -18.75
C LYS A 413 -3.37 -43.73 -18.49
N ILE A 414 -2.49 -43.65 -19.49
CA ILE A 414 -1.13 -44.21 -19.45
C ILE A 414 -0.13 -43.08 -19.24
N GLY A 415 0.70 -43.19 -18.20
CA GLY A 415 1.88 -42.37 -17.99
C GLY A 415 3.11 -42.99 -18.64
N VAL A 416 3.95 -42.19 -19.28
CA VAL A 416 5.22 -42.60 -19.89
C VAL A 416 6.34 -41.80 -19.24
N PHE A 417 7.33 -42.48 -18.70
CA PHE A 417 8.52 -41.91 -18.07
C PHE A 417 9.77 -42.35 -18.85
N CYS A 418 10.56 -41.40 -19.32
CA CYS A 418 11.80 -41.63 -20.04
C CYS A 418 12.96 -41.03 -19.23
N ASP A 419 13.80 -41.89 -18.67
CA ASP A 419 15.10 -41.53 -18.11
C ASP A 419 16.15 -41.77 -19.19
N PHE A 420 16.51 -40.72 -19.92
CA PHE A 420 17.43 -40.81 -21.05
C PHE A 420 18.84 -41.18 -20.56
N ASP A 421 19.30 -40.50 -19.51
CA ASP A 421 20.66 -40.66 -18.97
C ASP A 421 20.82 -41.98 -18.22
N GLY A 422 19.81 -42.38 -17.44
CA GLY A 422 19.76 -43.64 -16.71
C GLY A 422 19.39 -44.85 -17.58
N GLY A 423 19.01 -44.61 -18.84
CA GLY A 423 18.71 -45.65 -19.81
C GLY A 423 17.46 -46.47 -19.47
N GLN A 424 16.38 -45.81 -19.10
CA GLN A 424 15.13 -46.46 -18.70
C GLN A 424 13.92 -45.80 -19.36
N LEU A 425 12.98 -46.62 -19.84
CA LEU A 425 11.65 -46.19 -20.28
C LEU A 425 10.58 -46.98 -19.54
N SER A 426 9.81 -46.31 -18.70
CA SER A 426 8.81 -46.92 -17.83
C SER A 426 7.41 -46.42 -18.14
N PHE A 427 6.43 -47.30 -17.98
CA PHE A 427 5.02 -47.02 -18.26
C PHE A 427 4.19 -47.30 -17.01
N TYR A 428 3.24 -46.41 -16.72
CA TYR A 428 2.44 -46.44 -15.49
C TYR A 428 0.95 -46.28 -15.80
N ASP A 429 0.10 -46.83 -14.94
CA ASP A 429 -1.26 -46.33 -14.79
C ASP A 429 -1.16 -44.95 -14.14
N ALA A 430 -1.54 -43.91 -14.87
CA ALA A 430 -1.39 -42.53 -14.41
C ALA A 430 -2.30 -42.19 -13.21
N ASN A 431 -3.40 -42.91 -13.02
CA ASN A 431 -4.32 -42.66 -11.91
C ASN A 431 -3.83 -43.32 -10.61
N SER A 432 -3.46 -44.61 -10.68
CA SER A 432 -3.04 -45.40 -9.52
C SER A 432 -1.54 -45.33 -9.24
N LYS A 433 -0.74 -44.83 -10.19
CA LYS A 433 0.74 -44.85 -10.20
C LYS A 433 1.32 -46.26 -10.24
N GLN A 434 0.53 -47.28 -10.58
CA GLN A 434 1.00 -48.64 -10.73
C GLN A 434 1.94 -48.76 -11.94
N LEU A 435 3.13 -49.34 -11.74
CA LEU A 435 4.04 -49.65 -12.84
C LEU A 435 3.44 -50.77 -13.72
N LEU A 436 3.32 -50.50 -15.01
CA LEU A 436 2.83 -51.46 -16.02
C LEU A 436 3.99 -52.23 -16.64
N TYR A 437 5.04 -51.53 -17.07
CA TYR A 437 6.21 -52.13 -17.69
C TYR A 437 7.41 -51.18 -17.70
N SER A 438 8.64 -51.70 -17.79
CA SER A 438 9.85 -50.91 -17.94
C SER A 438 10.85 -51.57 -18.90
N PHE A 439 11.32 -50.80 -19.88
CA PHE A 439 12.46 -51.15 -20.72
C PHE A 439 13.73 -50.57 -20.10
N LYS A 440 14.78 -51.39 -20.04
CA LYS A 440 16.14 -50.93 -19.78
C LYS A 440 16.86 -50.84 -21.13
N THR A 441 17.21 -49.64 -21.55
CA THR A 441 17.81 -49.39 -22.87
C THR A 441 18.73 -48.17 -22.81
N LYS A 442 19.89 -48.26 -23.44
CA LYS A 442 20.75 -47.09 -23.64
C LYS A 442 20.36 -46.43 -24.96
N PHE A 443 19.75 -45.26 -24.89
CA PHE A 443 19.42 -44.52 -26.10
C PHE A 443 20.70 -44.05 -26.81
N THR A 444 20.78 -44.31 -28.11
CA THR A 444 21.95 -44.00 -28.95
C THR A 444 21.74 -42.74 -29.80
N GLN A 445 20.50 -42.23 -29.82
CA GLN A 445 20.08 -41.03 -30.53
C GLN A 445 18.99 -40.34 -29.70
N PRO A 446 18.74 -39.04 -29.91
CA PRO A 446 17.55 -38.37 -29.40
C PRO A 446 16.27 -39.14 -29.69
N VAL A 447 15.41 -39.26 -28.68
CA VAL A 447 14.09 -39.91 -28.82
C VAL A 447 12.97 -38.87 -28.81
N VAL A 448 11.89 -39.14 -29.50
CA VAL A 448 10.66 -38.34 -29.50
C VAL A 448 9.49 -39.19 -29.04
N PRO A 449 8.47 -38.62 -28.40
CA PRO A 449 7.20 -39.31 -28.17
C PRO A 449 6.60 -39.81 -29.50
N GLY A 450 6.10 -41.04 -29.51
CA GLY A 450 5.52 -41.68 -30.69
C GLY A 450 4.15 -42.27 -30.39
N PHE A 451 3.20 -42.00 -31.30
CA PHE A 451 1.82 -42.46 -31.20
C PHE A 451 1.41 -43.16 -32.49
N MET A 452 0.81 -44.34 -32.34
CA MET A 452 0.22 -45.07 -33.48
C MET A 452 -1.25 -45.31 -33.18
N ASN A 453 -2.12 -44.93 -34.12
CA ASN A 453 -3.55 -44.93 -33.88
C ASN A 453 -4.29 -45.82 -34.89
N GLY A 454 -5.13 -46.71 -34.38
CA GLY A 454 -6.17 -47.39 -35.17
C GLY A 454 -7.45 -46.57 -35.31
N THR A 455 -7.76 -45.65 -34.38
CA THR A 455 -8.88 -44.66 -34.36
C THR A 455 -8.88 -43.83 -33.02
N GLY A 456 -8.75 -42.48 -33.03
CA GLY A 456 -9.02 -41.48 -31.93
C GLY A 456 -8.21 -41.41 -30.58
N LEU A 457 -7.52 -40.30 -30.23
CA LEU A 457 -6.97 -39.98 -28.87
C LEU A 457 -7.04 -38.47 -28.52
N SER A 458 -7.59 -38.06 -27.34
CA SER A 458 -7.70 -36.64 -26.89
C SER A 458 -7.15 -36.35 -25.47
N LYS A 459 -6.55 -35.17 -25.24
CA LYS A 459 -6.06 -34.62 -23.93
C LYS A 459 -7.12 -33.72 -23.25
N SER A 460 -7.17 -33.64 -21.90
CA SER A 460 -8.12 -32.77 -21.16
C SER A 460 -7.51 -32.06 -19.93
N LYS A 461 -7.84 -30.77 -19.72
CA LYS A 461 -7.65 -29.99 -18.48
C LYS A 461 -9.00 -29.78 -17.76
N GLY A 462 -9.03 -29.77 -16.42
CA GLY A 462 -10.25 -29.61 -15.60
C GLY A 462 -10.44 -28.19 -15.04
N SER A 463 -11.71 -27.78 -14.88
CA SER A 463 -12.18 -26.50 -14.31
C SER A 463 -12.62 -26.66 -12.83
N ARG A 464 -12.50 -25.58 -12.03
CA ARG A 464 -13.02 -25.44 -10.66
C ARG A 464 -14.00 -24.26 -10.58
N THR A 465 -15.10 -24.45 -9.85
CA THR A 465 -16.07 -23.43 -9.42
C THR A 465 -15.80 -23.00 -7.98
N GLY A 466 -15.62 -21.70 -7.75
CA GLY A 466 -15.67 -21.02 -6.46
C GLY A 466 -16.18 -19.59 -6.70
N PHE A 467 -16.98 -19.03 -5.78
CA PHE A 467 -17.52 -17.67 -5.92
C PHE A 467 -16.37 -16.67 -6.01
N ASP A 468 -16.35 -15.93 -7.11
CA ASP A 468 -15.18 -15.27 -7.68
C ASP A 468 -15.47 -13.77 -7.80
N SER A 469 -14.50 -12.92 -7.48
CA SER A 469 -14.55 -11.48 -7.79
C SER A 469 -14.76 -11.24 -9.30
N THR A 470 -14.51 -12.25 -10.14
CA THR A 470 -14.85 -12.24 -11.56
C THR A 470 -16.35 -12.21 -11.87
N GLN A 471 -17.26 -12.53 -10.94
CA GLN A 471 -18.71 -12.46 -11.22
C GLN A 471 -19.20 -11.02 -11.38
N TRP A 472 -18.70 -10.08 -10.58
CA TRP A 472 -19.06 -8.66 -10.71
C TRP A 472 -18.35 -7.97 -11.87
N GLU A 473 -17.09 -8.33 -12.15
CA GLU A 473 -16.43 -7.92 -13.40
C GLU A 473 -17.15 -8.46 -14.64
N GLY A 474 -17.68 -9.68 -14.54
CA GLY A 474 -18.54 -10.28 -15.54
C GLY A 474 -19.81 -9.47 -15.78
N TRP A 475 -20.52 -9.06 -14.71
CA TRP A 475 -21.68 -8.18 -14.82
C TRP A 475 -21.34 -6.84 -15.47
N PHE A 476 -20.22 -6.22 -15.08
CA PHE A 476 -19.78 -4.94 -15.62
C PHE A 476 -19.56 -5.02 -17.14
N ARG A 477 -18.84 -6.06 -17.57
CA ARG A 477 -18.57 -6.33 -18.99
C ARG A 477 -19.84 -6.66 -19.77
N VAL A 478 -20.80 -7.35 -19.14
CA VAL A 478 -22.11 -7.63 -19.75
C VAL A 478 -22.94 -6.36 -19.91
N ALA A 479 -22.96 -5.48 -18.90
CA ALA A 479 -23.64 -4.19 -18.97
C ALA A 479 -23.03 -3.31 -20.08
N GLU A 480 -21.71 -3.25 -20.18
CA GLU A 480 -21.01 -2.55 -21.27
C GLU A 480 -21.35 -3.12 -22.65
N ASN A 481 -21.38 -4.45 -22.79
CA ASN A 481 -21.79 -5.12 -24.03
C ASN A 481 -23.26 -4.83 -24.40
N MET A 482 -24.11 -4.54 -23.41
CA MET A 482 -25.50 -4.10 -23.61
C MET A 482 -25.63 -2.59 -23.87
N GLY A 483 -24.51 -1.86 -23.96
CA GLY A 483 -24.46 -0.44 -24.30
C GLY A 483 -24.46 0.51 -23.11
N PHE A 484 -24.39 0.02 -21.87
CA PHE A 484 -24.20 0.88 -20.70
C PHE A 484 -22.78 1.43 -20.67
N GLN A 485 -22.64 2.70 -20.29
CA GLN A 485 -21.37 3.26 -19.85
C GLN A 485 -21.30 3.06 -18.34
N CYS A 486 -20.26 2.41 -17.82
CA CYS A 486 -20.19 2.11 -16.39
C CYS A 486 -18.93 2.70 -15.73
N LEU A 487 -19.09 3.16 -14.49
CA LEU A 487 -18.04 3.71 -13.64
C LEU A 487 -17.95 2.91 -12.33
N LYS A 488 -16.77 2.40 -12.02
CA LYS A 488 -16.46 1.70 -10.76
C LYS A 488 -15.71 2.65 -9.82
N ILE A 489 -16.16 2.75 -8.58
CA ILE A 489 -15.56 3.59 -7.55
C ILE A 489 -15.05 2.69 -6.43
N GLU A 490 -13.73 2.73 -6.23
CA GLU A 490 -13.00 1.93 -5.25
C GLU A 490 -12.23 2.83 -4.29
N SER A 491 -12.08 2.35 -3.06
CA SER A 491 -11.25 2.96 -2.03
C SER A 491 -10.63 1.87 -1.18
N LYS A 492 -9.55 2.21 -0.48
CA LYS A 492 -9.00 1.39 0.61
C LYS A 492 -10.12 0.97 1.57
N ASP A 493 -10.10 -0.28 1.99
CA ASP A 493 -11.04 -0.86 2.94
C ASP A 493 -10.75 -0.36 4.37
N PRO A 494 -11.55 0.59 4.89
CA PRO A 494 -11.34 1.10 6.24
C PRO A 494 -11.64 0.06 7.34
N ARG A 495 -12.23 -1.10 7.01
CA ARG A 495 -12.42 -2.21 7.97
C ARG A 495 -11.12 -2.94 8.29
N LEU A 496 -10.13 -2.82 7.42
CA LEU A 496 -8.79 -3.37 7.60
C LEU A 496 -7.82 -2.33 8.18
N ASP A 497 -8.24 -1.06 8.25
CA ASP A 497 -7.48 -0.02 8.92
C ASP A 497 -7.60 -0.22 10.45
N GLY A 498 -6.45 -0.41 11.10
CA GLY A 498 -6.32 -0.51 12.55
C GLY A 498 -5.10 0.26 13.04
N ILE A 499 -4.89 0.30 14.36
CA ILE A 499 -3.69 0.93 14.95
C ILE A 499 -2.41 0.29 14.40
N ASP A 500 -2.45 -1.04 14.16
CA ASP A 500 -1.28 -1.84 13.77
C ASP A 500 -1.12 -2.02 12.25
N SER A 501 -2.17 -1.81 11.46
CA SER A 501 -2.13 -1.96 9.99
C SER A 501 -2.93 -0.87 9.30
N LEU A 502 -2.30 -0.23 8.30
CA LEU A 502 -2.97 0.67 7.35
C LEU A 502 -3.01 0.04 5.94
N SER A 503 -2.95 -1.30 5.87
CA SER A 503 -2.93 -2.07 4.62
C SER A 503 -4.34 -2.15 4.03
N GLY A 504 -4.80 -1.03 3.46
CA GLY A 504 -6.07 -1.02 2.74
C GLY A 504 -5.95 -1.73 1.39
N THR A 505 -6.47 -2.95 1.28
CA THR A 505 -6.91 -3.50 -0.01
C THR A 505 -7.98 -2.58 -0.59
N GLU A 506 -7.92 -2.23 -1.87
CA GLU A 506 -9.01 -1.47 -2.49
C GLU A 506 -10.25 -2.37 -2.61
N ILE A 507 -11.40 -1.87 -2.16
CA ILE A 507 -12.70 -2.53 -2.26
C ILE A 507 -13.66 -1.68 -3.11
N PRO A 508 -14.58 -2.32 -3.86
CA PRO A 508 -15.64 -1.62 -4.54
C PRO A 508 -16.63 -1.03 -3.53
N LEU A 509 -16.95 0.25 -3.73
CA LEU A 509 -17.91 0.99 -2.91
C LEU A 509 -19.17 1.34 -3.71
N HIS A 510 -18.99 1.80 -4.95
CA HIS A 510 -20.10 2.19 -5.80
C HIS A 510 -19.85 1.78 -7.25
N TYR A 511 -20.91 1.40 -7.93
CA TYR A 511 -20.95 1.25 -9.37
C TYR A 511 -22.04 2.16 -9.94
N ILE A 512 -21.75 2.84 -11.04
CA ILE A 512 -22.69 3.74 -11.70
C ILE A 512 -22.73 3.37 -13.17
N CYS A 513 -23.84 2.84 -13.63
CA CYS A 513 -24.05 2.49 -15.03
C CYS A 513 -25.09 3.42 -15.65
N LYS A 514 -24.76 4.00 -16.79
CA LYS A 514 -25.58 4.96 -17.52
C LYS A 514 -25.94 4.41 -18.89
N LEU A 515 -27.21 4.50 -19.24
CA LEU A 515 -27.71 4.22 -20.59
C LEU A 515 -28.61 5.38 -21.03
N ALA A 516 -28.22 6.05 -22.11
CA ALA A 516 -28.85 7.28 -22.59
C ALA A 516 -29.02 8.34 -21.46
N THR A 517 -30.26 8.62 -21.05
CA THR A 517 -30.59 9.62 -20.02
C THR A 517 -30.77 9.03 -18.61
N HIS A 518 -30.70 7.70 -18.46
CA HIS A 518 -30.93 7.02 -17.19
C HIS A 518 -29.62 6.53 -16.58
N ALA A 519 -29.56 6.54 -15.25
CA ALA A 519 -28.42 6.05 -14.49
C ALA A 519 -28.90 5.09 -13.39
N ILE A 520 -28.19 3.98 -13.23
CA ILE A 520 -28.34 3.00 -12.16
C ILE A 520 -27.16 3.19 -11.22
N HIS A 521 -27.44 3.51 -9.96
CA HIS A 521 -26.44 3.61 -8.91
C HIS A 521 -26.54 2.37 -8.01
N VAL A 522 -25.52 1.51 -8.08
CA VAL A 522 -25.38 0.34 -7.22
C VAL A 522 -24.43 0.71 -6.08
N VAL A 523 -24.90 0.54 -4.85
CA VAL A 523 -24.14 0.84 -3.63
C VAL A 523 -23.77 -0.48 -2.98
N VAL A 524 -22.49 -0.68 -2.71
CA VAL A 524 -22.00 -1.91 -2.08
C VAL A 524 -21.99 -1.70 -0.57
N PHE A 525 -22.76 -2.53 0.12
CA PHE A 525 -22.78 -2.59 1.57
C PHE A 525 -21.85 -3.72 2.03
N HIS A 526 -21.04 -3.41 3.03
CA HIS A 526 -20.04 -4.29 3.63
C HIS A 526 -20.40 -4.54 5.09
N GLU A 527 -20.25 -5.79 5.53
CA GLU A 527 -20.47 -6.16 6.92
C GLU A 527 -19.29 -5.71 7.81
N ARG A 528 -19.60 -5.31 9.06
CA ARG A 528 -18.64 -4.88 10.09
C ARG A 528 -18.83 -5.60 11.43
N SER A 529 -17.83 -5.52 12.30
CA SER A 529 -17.67 -6.26 13.56
C SER A 529 -18.77 -6.01 14.62
N GLY A 530 -19.63 -5.01 14.42
CA GLY A 530 -20.82 -4.74 15.25
C GLY A 530 -22.15 -5.30 14.72
N ASN A 531 -22.15 -6.21 13.73
CA ASN A 531 -23.35 -6.75 13.06
C ASN A 531 -24.25 -5.67 12.44
N TYR A 532 -23.63 -4.77 11.69
CA TYR A 532 -24.31 -3.74 10.90
C TYR A 532 -23.73 -3.69 9.49
N LEU A 533 -24.45 -3.03 8.58
CA LEU A 533 -24.01 -2.84 7.21
C LEU A 533 -23.44 -1.44 7.04
N TRP A 534 -22.30 -1.33 6.35
CA TRP A 534 -21.64 -0.07 6.06
C TRP A 534 -21.45 0.13 4.56
N HIS A 535 -21.65 1.33 4.06
CA HIS A 535 -21.23 1.70 2.71
C HIS A 535 -20.24 2.87 2.74
N GLY A 536 -19.36 2.91 1.74
CA GLY A 536 -18.33 3.94 1.66
C GLY A 536 -18.81 5.27 1.10
N HIS A 537 -17.88 6.22 1.08
CA HIS A 537 -18.05 7.55 0.49
C HIS A 537 -17.75 7.51 -1.02
N LEU A 538 -18.55 8.21 -1.82
CA LEU A 538 -18.33 8.37 -3.25
C LEU A 538 -17.35 9.53 -3.49
N ARG A 539 -16.05 9.26 -3.35
CA ARG A 539 -14.98 10.24 -3.67
C ARG A 539 -14.54 10.09 -5.12
N LEU A 540 -14.82 11.10 -5.93
CA LEU A 540 -14.37 11.14 -7.33
C LEU A 540 -12.87 11.42 -7.40
N LYS A 541 -12.08 10.46 -7.90
CA LYS A 541 -10.66 10.64 -8.23
C LYS A 541 -10.53 11.59 -9.44
N GLY A 542 -9.40 12.29 -9.57
CA GLY A 542 -9.22 13.42 -10.51
C GLY A 542 -9.40 13.12 -12.01
N HIS A 543 -9.33 11.85 -12.41
CA HIS A 543 -9.53 11.40 -13.80
C HIS A 543 -11.00 11.11 -14.15
N ILE A 544 -11.92 11.14 -13.19
CA ILE A 544 -13.33 10.80 -13.41
C ILE A 544 -14.09 12.00 -13.96
N ASP A 545 -14.85 11.81 -15.05
CA ASP A 545 -15.72 12.85 -15.60
C ASP A 545 -16.87 13.20 -14.63
N ARG A 546 -16.79 14.40 -14.04
CA ARG A 546 -17.81 14.95 -13.14
C ARG A 546 -19.17 15.20 -13.82
N LYS A 547 -19.24 15.15 -15.15
CA LYS A 547 -20.48 15.28 -15.93
C LYS A 547 -21.10 13.93 -16.30
N PHE A 548 -20.49 12.80 -15.92
CA PHE A 548 -20.96 11.46 -16.24
C PHE A 548 -22.43 11.27 -15.84
N VAL A 549 -22.75 11.58 -14.59
CA VAL A 549 -24.11 11.69 -14.03
C VAL A 549 -24.22 12.91 -13.12
N PRO A 550 -25.43 13.37 -12.78
CA PRO A 550 -25.62 14.42 -11.77
C PRO A 550 -25.32 13.87 -10.35
N PHE A 551 -24.05 13.72 -9.98
CA PHE A 551 -23.63 13.10 -8.72
C PHE A 551 -24.29 13.70 -7.46
N ARG A 552 -24.60 15.00 -7.48
CA ARG A 552 -25.29 15.69 -6.37
C ARG A 552 -26.75 15.25 -6.16
N LYS A 553 -27.34 14.50 -7.09
CA LYS A 553 -28.70 13.97 -7.00
C LYS A 553 -28.74 12.52 -6.51
N LEU A 554 -27.57 11.88 -6.34
CA LEU A 554 -27.51 10.50 -5.85
C LEU A 554 -27.87 10.48 -4.35
N GLN A 555 -28.70 9.53 -3.93
CA GLN A 555 -29.12 9.45 -2.53
C GLN A 555 -28.02 8.90 -1.61
N PHE A 556 -27.11 8.10 -2.16
CA PHE A 556 -26.04 7.43 -1.42
C PHE A 556 -24.68 7.97 -1.82
N GLY A 557 -23.71 7.85 -0.90
CA GLY A 557 -22.32 8.18 -1.17
C GLY A 557 -21.96 9.65 -1.02
N HIS A 558 -22.82 10.49 -0.41
CA HIS A 558 -22.41 11.84 0.06
C HIS A 558 -21.51 11.77 1.31
N TYR A 559 -21.67 10.71 2.09
CA TYR A 559 -20.88 10.36 3.25
C TYR A 559 -20.88 8.83 3.39
N PRO A 560 -19.92 8.22 4.11
CA PRO A 560 -20.06 6.83 4.53
C PRO A 560 -21.31 6.67 5.39
N GLY A 561 -22.00 5.54 5.28
CA GLY A 561 -23.24 5.31 6.02
C GLY A 561 -23.27 3.95 6.70
N ALA A 562 -23.91 3.87 7.87
CA ALA A 562 -24.11 2.65 8.63
C ALA A 562 -25.59 2.38 8.89
N PHE A 563 -26.01 1.15 8.64
CA PHE A 563 -27.38 0.69 8.66
C PHE A 563 -27.52 -0.55 9.53
N ASP A 564 -28.60 -0.64 10.29
CA ASP A 564 -28.98 -1.91 10.90
C ASP A 564 -29.25 -2.93 9.79
N ARG A 565 -28.91 -4.20 10.02
CA ARG A 565 -29.12 -5.26 9.02
C ARG A 565 -30.63 -5.47 8.81
N PRO A 566 -31.18 -5.17 7.62
CA PRO A 566 -32.61 -5.35 7.38
C PRO A 566 -32.94 -6.83 7.16
N GLU A 567 -34.12 -7.25 7.60
CA GLU A 567 -34.73 -8.48 7.08
C GLU A 567 -35.14 -8.25 5.62
N LEU A 568 -34.78 -9.16 4.73
CA LEU A 568 -35.11 -9.07 3.31
C LEU A 568 -36.30 -9.97 2.97
N GLN A 569 -37.14 -9.50 2.03
CA GLN A 569 -38.22 -10.27 1.44
C GLN A 569 -38.10 -10.24 -0.09
N GLN A 570 -38.44 -11.35 -0.73
CA GLN A 570 -38.45 -11.45 -2.19
C GLN A 570 -39.75 -10.87 -2.75
N VAL A 571 -39.62 -10.01 -3.76
CA VAL A 571 -40.74 -9.42 -4.50
C VAL A 571 -40.46 -9.46 -6.00
N THR A 572 -41.51 -9.41 -6.81
CA THR A 572 -41.40 -9.32 -8.26
C THR A 572 -41.78 -7.91 -8.70
N VAL A 573 -40.86 -7.21 -9.36
CA VAL A 573 -41.09 -5.88 -9.94
C VAL A 573 -40.98 -6.01 -11.45
N ASP A 574 -42.08 -5.80 -12.17
CA ASP A 574 -42.13 -5.90 -13.64
C ASP A 574 -41.53 -7.20 -14.22
N GLY A 575 -41.73 -8.32 -13.52
CA GLY A 575 -41.20 -9.64 -13.89
C GLY A 575 -39.76 -9.91 -13.44
N VAL A 576 -39.11 -8.97 -12.74
CA VAL A 576 -37.79 -9.14 -12.15
C VAL A 576 -37.92 -9.52 -10.68
N GLU A 577 -37.34 -10.65 -10.29
CA GLU A 577 -37.26 -11.04 -8.88
C GLU A 577 -36.16 -10.27 -8.16
N VAL A 578 -36.52 -9.54 -7.11
CA VAL A 578 -35.60 -8.73 -6.30
C VAL A 578 -35.85 -8.94 -4.81
N LEU A 579 -34.80 -8.74 -4.00
CA LEU A 579 -34.90 -8.71 -2.55
C LEU A 579 -35.02 -7.26 -2.08
N ILE A 580 -36.02 -6.96 -1.26
CA ILE A 580 -36.23 -5.64 -0.65
C ILE A 580 -36.28 -5.74 0.88
N PRO A 581 -35.97 -4.67 1.62
CA PRO A 581 -36.23 -4.61 3.06
C PRO A 581 -37.71 -4.88 3.36
N LYS A 582 -37.95 -5.71 4.38
CA LYS A 582 -39.30 -6.06 4.86
C LYS A 582 -40.02 -4.85 5.48
N ASP A 583 -39.28 -4.02 6.22
CA ASP A 583 -39.73 -2.71 6.70
C ASP A 583 -39.09 -1.60 5.86
N LEU A 584 -39.80 -1.22 4.79
CA LEU A 584 -39.33 -0.20 3.85
C LEU A 584 -39.27 1.19 4.52
N THR A 585 -40.24 1.50 5.39
CA THR A 585 -40.34 2.81 6.03
C THR A 585 -39.15 3.02 6.96
N HIS A 586 -38.85 2.05 7.82
CA HIS A 586 -37.70 2.11 8.71
C HIS A 586 -36.39 2.27 7.93
N PHE A 587 -36.20 1.47 6.87
CA PHE A 587 -34.98 1.55 6.06
C PHE A 587 -34.78 2.93 5.41
N LEU A 588 -35.85 3.54 4.89
CA LEU A 588 -35.80 4.87 4.27
C LEU A 588 -35.60 6.00 5.30
N GLU A 589 -36.19 5.88 6.50
CA GLU A 589 -36.02 6.84 7.61
C GLU A 589 -34.60 6.80 8.21
N GLU A 590 -33.89 5.66 8.09
CA GLU A 590 -32.51 5.52 8.56
C GLU A 590 -31.51 6.27 7.66
N ILE A 591 -31.79 6.45 6.36
CA ILE A 591 -30.87 7.08 5.39
C ILE A 591 -30.33 8.45 5.84
N PRO A 592 -31.16 9.46 6.21
CA PRO A 592 -30.65 10.76 6.64
C PRO A 592 -29.85 10.69 7.96
N HIS A 593 -30.05 9.64 8.76
CA HIS A 593 -29.39 9.43 10.05
C HIS A 593 -28.26 8.39 9.99
N SER A 594 -27.92 7.92 8.78
CA SER A 594 -26.96 6.84 8.59
C SER A 594 -25.51 7.30 8.62
N ARG A 595 -25.24 8.61 8.62
CA ARG A 595 -23.89 9.18 8.48
C ARG A 595 -22.92 8.52 9.47
N PHE A 596 -21.83 8.00 8.92
CA PHE A 596 -20.81 7.28 9.65
C PHE A 596 -19.47 8.01 9.60
N ILE A 597 -18.80 8.09 10.74
CA ILE A 597 -17.47 8.69 10.89
C ILE A 597 -16.51 7.61 11.37
N GLU A 598 -15.41 7.44 10.65
CA GLU A 598 -14.35 6.54 11.07
C GLU A 598 -13.59 7.09 12.26
N CYS A 599 -13.03 6.18 13.06
CA CYS A 599 -12.00 6.59 13.97
C CYS A 599 -10.75 7.08 13.22
N ARG A 600 -10.03 8.00 13.84
CA ARG A 600 -8.80 8.59 13.29
C ARG A 600 -7.59 7.70 13.56
N TYR A 601 -7.58 6.51 12.96
CA TYR A 601 -6.55 5.49 13.20
C TYR A 601 -5.13 5.99 12.92
N LYS A 602 -4.95 6.85 11.92
CA LYS A 602 -3.65 7.46 11.58
C LYS A 602 -3.15 8.36 12.71
N GLU A 603 -4.00 9.24 13.22
CA GLU A 603 -3.71 10.15 14.32
C GLU A 603 -3.54 9.40 15.65
N ALA A 604 -4.37 8.38 15.90
CA ALA A 604 -4.28 7.51 17.07
C ALA A 604 -2.96 6.73 17.08
N ARG A 605 -2.52 6.22 15.93
CA ARG A 605 -1.20 5.59 15.80
C ARG A 605 -0.07 6.58 16.09
N ALA A 606 -0.15 7.81 15.57
CA ALA A 606 0.82 8.85 15.90
C ALA A 606 0.81 9.22 17.39
N PHE A 607 -0.37 9.20 18.04
CA PHE A 607 -0.51 9.37 19.48
C PHE A 607 0.23 8.26 20.24
N PHE A 608 0.04 6.98 19.89
CA PHE A 608 0.70 5.86 20.56
C PHE A 608 2.21 5.78 20.31
N GLN A 609 2.70 6.35 19.20
CA GLN A 609 4.15 6.52 18.98
C GLN A 609 4.79 7.50 19.97
N GLN A 610 4.02 8.47 20.48
CA GLN A 610 4.50 9.47 21.44
C GLN A 610 4.18 9.10 22.89
N TYR A 611 3.06 8.43 23.12
CA TYR A 611 2.58 8.00 24.43
C TYR A 611 2.35 6.50 24.39
N LEU A 612 3.29 5.74 24.98
CA LEU A 612 3.18 4.29 25.09
C LEU A 612 1.80 3.90 25.61
N ASP A 613 1.18 2.93 24.94
CA ASP A 613 -0.10 2.42 25.39
C ASP A 613 0.06 1.70 26.73
N ASP A 614 -0.82 2.01 27.67
CA ASP A 614 -0.83 1.35 28.97
C ASP A 614 -1.49 -0.02 28.82
N ASN A 615 -0.64 -1.04 28.78
CA ASN A 615 -1.01 -2.45 28.68
C ASN A 615 -0.75 -3.20 30.00
N THR A 616 -0.76 -2.48 31.13
CA THR A 616 -0.76 -3.12 32.46
C THR A 616 -2.01 -4.01 32.62
N VAL A 617 -1.93 -4.98 33.53
CA VAL A 617 -3.04 -5.91 33.79
C VAL A 617 -4.27 -5.14 34.25
N GLU A 618 -4.07 -4.10 35.06
CA GLU A 618 -5.10 -3.19 35.55
C GLU A 618 -5.74 -2.40 34.41
N ALA A 619 -4.94 -1.85 33.49
CA ALA A 619 -5.43 -1.14 32.31
C ALA A 619 -6.26 -2.03 31.39
N MET A 620 -5.77 -3.24 31.10
CA MET A 620 -6.49 -4.22 30.28
C MET A 620 -7.80 -4.68 30.94
N ALA A 621 -7.77 -4.90 32.26
CA ALA A 621 -8.97 -5.22 33.04
C ALA A 621 -10.00 -4.08 33.00
N PHE A 622 -9.55 -2.83 33.17
CA PHE A 622 -10.42 -1.66 33.06
C PHE A 622 -11.07 -1.56 31.68
N ARG A 623 -10.28 -1.68 30.58
CA ARG A 623 -10.80 -1.65 29.20
C ARG A 623 -11.86 -2.71 28.96
N LYS A 624 -11.60 -3.94 29.42
CA LYS A 624 -12.56 -5.04 29.34
C LYS A 624 -13.85 -4.71 30.07
N ASN A 625 -13.76 -4.27 31.33
CA ASN A 625 -14.91 -3.94 32.16
C ASN A 625 -15.71 -2.76 31.61
N ALA A 626 -15.03 -1.73 31.12
CA ALA A 626 -15.65 -0.57 30.46
C ALA A 626 -16.36 -0.96 29.15
N LYS A 627 -15.78 -1.87 28.34
CA LYS A 627 -16.45 -2.42 27.15
C LYS A 627 -17.72 -3.20 27.51
N GLU A 628 -17.65 -4.09 28.50
CA GLU A 628 -18.82 -4.85 28.99
C GLU A 628 -19.92 -3.92 29.54
N LEU A 629 -19.52 -2.88 30.29
CA LEU A 629 -20.44 -1.86 30.81
C LEU A 629 -21.10 -1.06 29.69
N LEU A 630 -20.35 -0.64 28.67
CA LEU A 630 -20.88 0.06 27.50
C LEU A 630 -21.87 -0.81 26.72
N GLN A 631 -21.56 -2.10 26.52
CA GLN A 631 -22.47 -3.06 25.88
C GLN A 631 -23.80 -3.20 26.63
N LEU A 632 -23.72 -3.32 27.95
CA LEU A 632 -24.91 -3.42 28.80
C LEU A 632 -25.74 -2.13 28.75
N ALA A 633 -25.08 -0.97 28.86
CA ALA A 633 -25.74 0.33 28.78
C ALA A 633 -26.43 0.56 27.43
N ALA A 634 -25.74 0.26 26.33
CA ALA A 634 -26.28 0.37 24.98
C ALA A 634 -27.52 -0.52 24.79
N LYS A 635 -27.47 -1.76 25.28
CA LYS A 635 -28.61 -2.70 25.23
C LYS A 635 -29.80 -2.18 26.02
N THR A 636 -29.57 -1.63 27.21
CA THR A 636 -30.62 -1.08 28.07
C THR A 636 -31.27 0.15 27.44
N LEU A 637 -30.46 1.11 26.95
CA LEU A 637 -30.96 2.31 26.28
C LEU A 637 -31.71 1.99 24.98
N LYS A 638 -31.21 1.02 24.18
CA LYS A 638 -31.90 0.54 22.97
C LYS A 638 -33.28 -0.04 23.30
N LYS A 639 -33.42 -0.81 24.37
CA LYS A 639 -34.73 -1.34 24.82
C LYS A 639 -35.72 -0.25 25.22
N LEU A 640 -35.22 0.86 25.77
CA LEU A 640 -36.04 2.02 26.12
C LEU A 640 -36.35 2.94 24.94
N GLY A 641 -35.73 2.71 23.78
CA GLY A 641 -35.80 3.62 22.64
C GLY A 641 -35.13 4.97 22.91
N VAL A 642 -34.14 5.02 23.81
CA VAL A 642 -33.41 6.24 24.16
C VAL A 642 -32.16 6.34 23.29
N ARG A 643 -32.05 7.42 22.52
CA ARG A 643 -30.86 7.71 21.73
C ARG A 643 -29.74 8.22 22.64
N PHE A 644 -28.53 7.71 22.45
CA PHE A 644 -27.35 8.07 23.25
C PHE A 644 -26.10 8.13 22.38
N TRP A 645 -25.06 8.81 22.86
CA TRP A 645 -23.75 8.87 22.22
C TRP A 645 -22.62 8.74 23.25
N LEU A 646 -21.40 8.47 22.78
CA LEU A 646 -20.21 8.53 23.62
C LEU A 646 -19.96 9.98 24.04
N SER A 647 -19.82 10.23 25.33
CA SER A 647 -19.55 11.57 25.86
C SER A 647 -18.19 11.63 26.57
N SER A 648 -17.76 12.83 26.95
CA SER A 648 -16.60 13.09 27.81
C SER A 648 -15.40 12.17 27.56
N GLY A 649 -14.90 11.44 28.57
CA GLY A 649 -13.65 10.70 28.50
C GLY A 649 -13.74 9.53 27.53
N THR A 650 -14.94 8.97 27.39
CA THR A 650 -15.22 7.87 26.45
C THR A 650 -15.17 8.36 25.00
N CYS A 651 -15.76 9.53 24.71
CA CYS A 651 -15.66 10.16 23.39
C CYS A 651 -14.23 10.62 23.06
N LEU A 652 -13.50 11.14 24.05
CA LEU A 652 -12.09 11.52 23.87
C LEU A 652 -11.22 10.31 23.56
N GLY A 653 -11.46 9.18 24.24
CA GLY A 653 -10.77 7.91 23.98
C GLY A 653 -10.94 7.45 22.54
N TRP A 654 -12.20 7.43 22.06
CA TRP A 654 -12.50 7.18 20.67
C TRP A 654 -11.77 8.17 19.74
N TYR A 655 -11.98 9.48 19.92
CA TYR A 655 -11.46 10.51 19.01
C TYR A 655 -9.94 10.58 18.92
N ARG A 656 -9.22 10.44 20.05
CA ARG A 656 -7.76 10.64 20.13
C ARG A 656 -6.97 9.37 19.89
N GLN A 657 -7.44 8.24 20.42
CA GLN A 657 -6.64 7.01 20.49
C GLN A 657 -7.40 5.77 20.03
N CYS A 658 -8.58 5.92 19.41
CA CYS A 658 -9.42 4.83 18.89
C CYS A 658 -9.67 3.69 19.89
N ASN A 659 -9.64 3.98 21.19
CA ASN A 659 -9.71 2.98 22.25
C ASN A 659 -10.18 3.61 23.57
N ILE A 660 -10.53 2.78 24.54
CA ILE A 660 -10.87 3.21 25.89
C ILE A 660 -9.60 3.73 26.59
N ILE A 661 -9.71 4.89 27.22
CA ILE A 661 -8.63 5.48 28.03
C ILE A 661 -8.47 4.61 29.30
N PRO A 662 -7.33 3.94 29.49
CA PRO A 662 -7.18 2.89 30.50
C PRO A 662 -7.21 3.40 31.95
N TYR A 663 -6.96 4.69 32.15
CA TYR A 663 -7.01 5.38 33.44
C TYR A 663 -8.26 6.27 33.60
N SER A 664 -9.23 6.18 32.66
CA SER A 664 -10.60 6.66 32.92
C SER A 664 -11.17 5.82 34.07
N LYS A 665 -11.98 6.38 34.96
CA LYS A 665 -12.57 5.59 36.08
C LYS A 665 -14.03 5.23 35.81
N ASP A 666 -14.50 5.60 34.63
CA ASP A 666 -15.89 5.68 34.23
C ASP A 666 -16.02 5.52 32.71
N VAL A 667 -17.23 5.12 32.33
CA VAL A 667 -17.78 5.21 30.98
C VAL A 667 -18.79 6.35 30.96
N ASP A 668 -18.65 7.27 30.02
CA ASP A 668 -19.43 8.49 29.91
C ASP A 668 -20.34 8.44 28.68
N LEU A 669 -21.65 8.60 28.89
CA LEU A 669 -22.64 8.67 27.83
C LEU A 669 -23.39 10.01 27.85
N GLY A 670 -23.76 10.48 26.67
CA GLY A 670 -24.66 11.62 26.49
C GLY A 670 -26.04 11.16 26.06
N VAL A 671 -27.07 11.83 26.56
CA VAL A 671 -28.47 11.63 26.17
C VAL A 671 -29.14 12.99 26.01
N PHE A 672 -29.96 13.19 24.98
CA PHE A 672 -30.75 14.42 24.88
C PHE A 672 -31.85 14.39 25.94
N ILE A 673 -32.05 15.51 26.63
CA ILE A 673 -33.07 15.56 27.69
C ILE A 673 -34.49 15.30 27.15
N GLN A 674 -34.76 15.66 25.89
CA GLN A 674 -36.04 15.37 25.23
C GLN A 674 -36.31 13.87 25.06
N ASP A 675 -35.26 13.05 25.04
CA ASP A 675 -35.37 11.58 24.93
C ASP A 675 -35.44 10.91 26.32
N TYR A 676 -35.42 11.67 27.41
CA TYR A 676 -35.49 11.14 28.77
C TYR A 676 -36.77 10.32 28.99
N LYS A 677 -36.61 9.14 29.60
CA LYS A 677 -37.71 8.29 30.05
C LYS A 677 -37.64 8.12 31.56
N SER A 678 -38.78 8.23 32.24
CA SER A 678 -38.86 8.17 33.71
C SER A 678 -38.46 6.80 34.29
N ASP A 679 -38.56 5.74 33.50
CA ASP A 679 -38.20 4.37 33.84
C ASP A 679 -36.71 4.05 33.60
N ILE A 680 -35.91 5.00 33.09
CA ILE A 680 -34.49 4.76 32.79
C ILE A 680 -33.72 4.21 34.00
N ILE A 681 -33.97 4.76 35.19
CA ILE A 681 -33.31 4.31 36.43
C ILE A 681 -33.67 2.85 36.75
N LEU A 682 -34.96 2.51 36.65
CA LEU A 682 -35.45 1.15 36.91
C LEU A 682 -34.87 0.16 35.89
N ALA A 683 -34.85 0.53 34.60
CA ALA A 683 -34.31 -0.33 33.55
C ALA A 683 -32.82 -0.63 33.73
N PHE A 684 -32.02 0.34 34.19
CA PHE A 684 -30.62 0.11 34.54
C PHE A 684 -30.47 -0.74 35.80
N GLN A 685 -31.31 -0.54 36.83
CA GLN A 685 -31.33 -1.38 38.02
C GLN A 685 -31.68 -2.85 37.68
N ASP A 686 -32.68 -3.07 36.84
CA ASP A 686 -33.10 -4.40 36.36
C ASP A 686 -32.02 -5.06 35.49
N ALA A 687 -31.22 -4.25 34.79
CA ALA A 687 -30.04 -4.72 34.04
C ALA A 687 -28.83 -5.05 34.95
N GLY A 688 -28.96 -4.85 36.28
CA GLY A 688 -27.90 -5.13 37.25
C GLY A 688 -26.94 -3.96 37.49
N LEU A 689 -27.33 -2.73 37.13
CA LEU A 689 -26.56 -1.50 37.34
C LEU A 689 -27.30 -0.61 38.36
N PRO A 690 -27.01 -0.74 39.67
CA PRO A 690 -27.67 0.07 40.69
C PRO A 690 -27.29 1.55 40.57
N LEU A 691 -28.27 2.43 40.81
CA LEU A 691 -28.07 3.87 40.84
C LEU A 691 -27.12 4.24 41.99
N LYS A 692 -26.04 4.94 41.65
CA LYS A 692 -25.02 5.44 42.58
C LYS A 692 -25.25 6.90 42.94
N HIS A 693 -25.47 7.75 41.93
CA HIS A 693 -25.74 9.17 42.11
C HIS A 693 -26.84 9.63 41.17
N LYS A 694 -27.65 10.58 41.66
CA LYS A 694 -28.57 11.38 40.87
C LYS A 694 -28.33 12.83 41.26
N PHE A 695 -27.79 13.61 40.33
CA PHE A 695 -27.63 15.04 40.50
C PHE A 695 -28.64 15.80 39.64
N GLY A 696 -29.03 16.98 40.12
CA GLY A 696 -30.01 17.81 39.43
C GLY A 696 -31.38 17.16 39.27
N LYS A 697 -32.13 17.74 38.34
CA LYS A 697 -33.50 17.42 37.97
C LYS A 697 -33.64 17.59 36.44
N VAL A 698 -34.74 17.07 35.88
CA VAL A 698 -34.98 16.90 34.41
C VAL A 698 -35.02 18.23 33.65
N GLU A 699 -35.33 19.31 34.34
CA GLU A 699 -35.53 20.68 33.87
C GLU A 699 -34.34 21.60 34.24
N ASP A 700 -33.27 21.06 34.83
CA ASP A 700 -32.05 21.82 35.13
C ASP A 700 -30.76 21.11 34.69
N SER A 701 -30.26 20.13 35.43
CA SER A 701 -28.86 19.69 35.38
C SER A 701 -28.78 18.20 35.67
N LEU A 702 -29.76 17.43 35.19
CA LEU A 702 -29.84 16.00 35.44
C LEU A 702 -28.56 15.27 35.02
N GLU A 703 -28.05 14.46 35.94
CA GLU A 703 -26.92 13.56 35.74
C GLU A 703 -27.22 12.28 36.54
N LEU A 704 -27.00 11.13 35.91
CA LEU A 704 -27.21 9.83 36.54
C LEU A 704 -25.92 9.02 36.50
N SER A 705 -25.48 8.54 37.65
CA SER A 705 -24.35 7.63 37.77
C SER A 705 -24.83 6.26 38.23
N PHE A 706 -24.41 5.21 37.56
CA PHE A 706 -24.67 3.82 37.93
C PHE A 706 -23.38 3.10 38.27
N GLN A 707 -23.45 2.17 39.23
CA GLN A 707 -22.31 1.37 39.65
C GLN A 707 -22.23 0.11 38.78
N GLY A 708 -21.17 0.00 37.97
CA GLY A 708 -20.80 -1.22 37.27
C GLY A 708 -19.95 -2.16 38.13
N LYS A 709 -19.50 -3.26 37.52
CA LYS A 709 -18.59 -4.23 38.14
C LYS A 709 -17.20 -3.61 38.37
N ASP A 710 -16.48 -4.14 39.36
CA ASP A 710 -15.09 -3.76 39.69
C ASP A 710 -14.86 -2.25 39.81
N ASP A 711 -15.82 -1.56 40.44
CA ASP A 711 -15.83 -0.11 40.68
C ASP A 711 -15.85 0.80 39.43
N VAL A 712 -16.04 0.25 38.21
CA VAL A 712 -16.22 1.06 37.00
C VAL A 712 -17.61 1.70 37.00
N LYS A 713 -17.68 3.04 36.96
CA LYS A 713 -18.94 3.78 36.94
C LYS A 713 -19.45 3.99 35.51
N LEU A 714 -20.76 4.07 35.35
CA LEU A 714 -21.40 4.61 34.15
C LEU A 714 -22.00 5.96 34.50
N ASP A 715 -21.55 7.02 33.83
CA ASP A 715 -22.07 8.38 34.01
C ASP A 715 -22.87 8.79 32.76
N ILE A 716 -24.14 9.14 32.94
CA ILE A 716 -25.05 9.60 31.89
C ILE A 716 -25.33 11.09 32.09
N PHE A 717 -24.85 11.89 31.14
CA PHE A 717 -25.05 13.33 31.10
C PHE A 717 -26.22 13.68 30.18
N PHE A 718 -27.14 14.50 30.68
CA PHE A 718 -28.26 14.98 29.87
C PHE A 718 -27.95 16.34 29.24
N PHE A 719 -28.19 16.44 27.93
CA PHE A 719 -27.95 17.63 27.14
C PHE A 719 -29.25 18.35 26.81
N TYR A 720 -29.21 19.66 26.99
CA TYR A 720 -30.28 20.61 26.79
C TYR A 720 -29.94 21.45 25.57
N GLU A 721 -30.91 21.60 24.69
CA GLU A 721 -30.75 22.32 23.44
C GLU A 721 -31.25 23.76 23.59
N GLU A 722 -30.40 24.74 23.24
CA GLU A 722 -30.74 26.17 23.20
C GLU A 722 -30.74 26.68 21.76
N THR A 723 -30.95 27.97 21.51
CA THR A 723 -31.03 28.49 20.12
C THR A 723 -29.72 28.33 19.35
N ASP A 724 -28.59 28.64 19.99
CA ASP A 724 -27.26 28.76 19.37
C ASP A 724 -26.23 27.74 19.90
N HIS A 725 -26.54 27.04 20.98
CA HIS A 725 -25.63 26.09 21.63
C HIS A 725 -26.38 24.92 22.26
N MET A 726 -25.64 23.94 22.77
CA MET A 726 -26.13 22.88 23.64
C MET A 726 -25.38 22.91 24.95
N TRP A 727 -25.94 22.34 26.00
CA TRP A 727 -25.28 22.33 27.30
C TRP A 727 -25.65 21.12 28.13
N ASN A 728 -24.75 20.69 29.00
CA ASN A 728 -25.06 19.73 30.06
C ASN A 728 -24.71 20.33 31.43
N GLY A 729 -25.36 19.78 32.45
CA GLY A 729 -25.08 20.11 33.84
C GLY A 729 -23.92 19.29 34.39
N GLY A 730 -23.14 19.87 35.30
CA GLY A 730 -22.25 19.11 36.18
C GLY A 730 -22.38 19.56 37.62
N THR A 731 -22.29 18.63 38.57
CA THR A 731 -22.43 18.95 40.00
C THR A 731 -21.21 18.45 40.78
N GLN A 732 -20.54 19.35 41.51
CA GLN A 732 -19.45 18.96 42.39
C GLN A 732 -20.02 18.33 43.67
N ALA A 733 -19.89 17.00 43.80
CA ALA A 733 -20.53 16.21 44.86
C ALA A 733 -20.27 16.69 46.31
N LYS A 734 -19.09 17.25 46.60
CA LYS A 734 -18.75 17.73 47.97
C LYS A 734 -19.33 19.09 48.32
N THR A 735 -19.49 19.98 47.33
CA THR A 735 -19.88 21.38 47.56
C THR A 735 -21.31 21.67 47.10
N GLY A 736 -21.90 20.78 46.30
CA GLY A 736 -23.18 21.00 45.63
C GLY A 736 -23.13 22.07 44.53
N LYS A 737 -21.95 22.61 44.21
CA LYS A 737 -21.81 23.65 43.19
C LYS A 737 -22.16 23.06 41.82
N LYS A 738 -23.11 23.71 41.14
CA LYS A 738 -23.54 23.36 39.80
C LYS A 738 -22.75 24.16 38.76
N PHE A 739 -22.46 23.51 37.64
CA PHE A 739 -21.79 24.06 36.47
C PHE A 739 -22.65 23.80 35.23
N LYS A 740 -22.60 24.74 34.28
CA LYS A 740 -23.20 24.61 32.96
C LYS A 740 -22.06 24.57 31.96
N TYR A 741 -21.85 23.42 31.31
CA TYR A 741 -20.85 23.29 30.26
C TYR A 741 -21.52 23.57 28.92
N LEU A 742 -20.94 24.47 28.13
CA LEU A 742 -21.50 24.92 26.86
C LEU A 742 -20.78 24.21 25.71
N PHE A 743 -21.55 23.72 24.76
CA PHE A 743 -21.09 23.04 23.56
C PHE A 743 -21.68 23.73 22.33
N PRO A 744 -20.92 23.83 21.23
CA PRO A 744 -21.50 24.15 19.93
C PRO A 744 -22.62 23.19 19.57
N LYS A 745 -23.52 23.63 18.68
CA LYS A 745 -24.53 22.73 18.10
C LYS A 745 -23.84 21.55 17.42
N PHE A 746 -24.35 20.35 17.69
CA PHE A 746 -23.88 19.15 17.02
C PHE A 746 -25.03 18.22 16.66
N THR A 747 -24.84 17.44 15.61
CA THR A 747 -25.68 16.32 15.21
C THR A 747 -25.04 15.00 15.62
N LEU A 748 -25.75 13.87 15.47
CA LEU A 748 -25.22 12.56 15.83
C LEU A 748 -24.87 11.73 14.60
N CYS A 749 -23.67 11.18 14.60
CA CYS A 749 -23.14 10.29 13.58
C CYS A 749 -22.89 8.91 14.18
N TRP A 750 -23.01 7.87 13.38
CA TRP A 750 -22.56 6.53 13.76
C TRP A 750 -21.03 6.44 13.70
N THR A 751 -20.46 5.62 14.57
CA THR A 751 -19.07 5.17 14.51
C THR A 751 -18.99 3.72 14.96
N GLU A 752 -17.86 3.09 14.68
CA GLU A 752 -17.42 1.91 15.40
C GLU A 752 -16.56 2.30 16.59
N PHE A 753 -16.82 1.69 17.76
CA PHE A 753 -15.96 1.81 18.93
C PHE A 753 -15.99 0.49 19.69
N VAL A 754 -14.81 -0.10 19.95
CA VAL A 754 -14.67 -1.40 20.63
C VAL A 754 -15.61 -2.49 20.12
N ASP A 755 -15.69 -2.64 18.78
CA ASP A 755 -16.56 -3.57 18.05
C ASP A 755 -18.07 -3.31 18.19
N MET A 756 -18.47 -2.07 18.47
CA MET A 756 -19.87 -1.68 18.60
C MET A 756 -20.21 -0.51 17.67
N LYS A 757 -21.41 -0.58 17.05
CA LYS A 757 -22.06 0.57 16.40
C LYS A 757 -22.66 1.47 17.48
N VAL A 758 -22.11 2.68 17.63
CA VAL A 758 -22.54 3.68 18.64
C VAL A 758 -22.54 5.07 18.03
N HIS A 759 -23.26 6.02 18.65
CA HIS A 759 -23.22 7.41 18.20
C HIS A 759 -22.08 8.21 18.82
N VAL A 760 -21.66 9.23 18.09
CA VAL A 760 -20.76 10.32 18.48
C VAL A 760 -21.30 11.63 17.91
N PRO A 761 -20.93 12.80 18.47
CA PRO A 761 -21.19 14.07 17.82
C PRO A 761 -20.56 14.08 16.42
N CYS A 762 -21.27 14.55 15.39
CA CYS A 762 -20.69 14.67 14.05
C CYS A 762 -19.59 15.74 14.00
N GLU A 763 -19.84 16.86 14.70
CA GLU A 763 -18.91 17.97 14.96
C GLU A 763 -17.98 17.61 16.13
N THR A 764 -17.28 16.47 16.01
CA THR A 764 -16.50 15.87 17.09
C THR A 764 -15.41 16.81 17.61
N THR A 765 -14.72 17.51 16.71
CA THR A 765 -13.57 18.34 17.06
C THR A 765 -14.01 19.48 17.99
N GLU A 766 -15.05 20.20 17.59
CA GLU A 766 -15.66 21.29 18.32
C GLU A 766 -16.25 20.83 19.65
N TYR A 767 -16.89 19.65 19.67
CA TYR A 767 -17.41 19.04 20.88
C TYR A 767 -16.29 18.72 21.90
N ILE A 768 -15.22 18.07 21.45
CA ILE A 768 -14.08 17.70 22.32
C ILE A 768 -13.35 18.96 22.80
N GLU A 769 -13.19 19.96 21.94
CA GLU A 769 -12.60 21.26 22.28
C GLU A 769 -13.41 22.02 23.34
N ALA A 770 -14.74 21.98 23.25
CA ALA A 770 -15.61 22.57 24.27
C ALA A 770 -15.44 21.88 25.63
N ASN A 771 -15.22 20.56 25.64
CA ASN A 771 -15.13 19.77 26.87
C ASN A 771 -13.75 19.85 27.55
N TYR A 772 -12.66 19.84 26.77
CA TYR A 772 -11.28 19.74 27.30
C TYR A 772 -10.38 20.94 26.97
N GLY A 773 -10.79 21.78 26.01
CA GLY A 773 -9.97 22.86 25.46
C GLY A 773 -8.87 22.36 24.51
N PHE A 774 -8.45 23.23 23.59
CA PHE A 774 -7.38 22.97 22.59
C PHE A 774 -6.12 22.28 23.15
N GLY A 775 -5.71 22.59 24.39
CA GLY A 775 -4.44 22.12 24.95
C GLY A 775 -4.37 20.62 25.30
N GLU A 776 -5.51 19.95 25.41
CA GLU A 776 -5.61 18.51 25.75
C GLU A 776 -5.76 17.61 24.52
N ILE A 777 -5.94 18.21 23.34
CA ILE A 777 -6.10 17.56 22.04
C ILE A 777 -4.77 17.49 21.29
N ILE A 778 -3.84 18.39 21.62
CA ILE A 778 -2.60 18.61 20.87
C ILE A 778 -1.47 17.74 21.42
N PRO A 779 -0.78 16.95 20.57
CA PRO A 779 0.48 16.26 20.89
C PRO A 779 1.48 17.17 21.63
N ARG A 780 2.15 16.70 22.70
CA ARG A 780 3.01 17.58 23.56
C ARG A 780 4.06 18.36 22.77
N ASN A 781 4.58 17.79 21.68
CA ASN A 781 5.55 18.44 20.79
C ASN A 781 4.99 19.67 20.06
N GLN A 782 3.67 19.78 19.91
CA GLN A 782 2.99 20.95 19.36
C GLN A 782 2.34 21.84 20.43
N LYS A 783 2.27 21.39 21.69
CA LYS A 783 1.64 22.13 22.81
C LYS A 783 2.33 23.47 23.07
N ALA A 784 3.65 23.57 22.89
CA ALA A 784 4.37 24.85 23.01
C ALA A 784 3.99 25.85 21.89
N ILE A 785 3.91 25.37 20.65
CA ILE A 785 3.56 26.18 19.48
C ILE A 785 2.09 26.59 19.55
N ALA A 786 1.20 25.67 19.87
CA ALA A 786 -0.23 25.92 20.01
C ALA A 786 -0.56 26.82 21.21
N ASN A 787 0.12 26.68 22.34
CA ASN A 787 -0.04 27.60 23.47
C ASN A 787 0.51 28.99 23.12
N SER A 788 1.60 29.07 22.36
CA SER A 788 2.12 30.34 21.83
C SER A 788 1.10 30.99 20.89
N LEU A 789 0.55 30.24 19.92
CA LEU A 789 -0.49 30.70 19.00
C LEU A 789 -1.78 31.09 19.72
N LYS A 790 -2.23 30.32 20.71
CA LYS A 790 -3.40 30.62 21.55
C LYS A 790 -3.18 31.88 22.37
N THR A 791 -2.01 32.03 22.98
CA THR A 791 -1.65 33.24 23.74
C THR A 791 -1.61 34.45 22.82
N ARG A 792 -1.05 34.30 21.62
CA ARG A 792 -0.95 35.35 20.61
C ARG A 792 -2.31 35.71 20.03
N ASN A 793 -3.17 34.74 19.73
CA ASN A 793 -4.54 34.94 19.29
C ASN A 793 -5.36 35.61 20.39
N LYS A 794 -5.36 35.08 21.63
CA LYS A 794 -6.07 35.69 22.76
C LYS A 794 -5.58 37.13 23.05
N THR A 795 -4.28 37.40 22.88
CA THR A 795 -3.72 38.75 22.97
C THR A 795 -4.20 39.63 21.82
N LEU A 796 -4.25 39.10 20.58
CA LEU A 796 -4.75 39.81 19.40
C LEU A 796 -6.24 40.08 19.50
N THR A 797 -7.08 39.09 19.81
CA THR A 797 -8.52 39.25 20.03
C THR A 797 -8.80 40.22 21.15
N SER A 798 -8.09 40.10 22.29
CA SER A 798 -8.23 41.05 23.41
C SER A 798 -7.86 42.47 23.01
N ARG A 799 -6.78 42.66 22.23
CA ARG A 799 -6.41 43.96 21.67
C ARG A 799 -7.42 44.45 20.64
N LEU A 800 -7.98 43.57 19.81
CA LEU A 800 -8.99 43.92 18.81
C LEU A 800 -10.29 44.36 19.47
N THR A 801 -10.75 43.66 20.51
CA THR A 801 -11.93 44.01 21.30
C THR A 801 -11.73 45.22 22.21
N ALA A 802 -10.48 45.55 22.53
CA ALA A 802 -10.12 46.75 23.30
C ALA A 802 -9.92 48.00 22.41
N LEU A 803 -9.82 47.81 21.08
CA LEU A 803 -9.82 48.92 20.14
C LEU A 803 -11.27 49.32 19.86
N PRO A 804 -11.63 50.61 20.00
CA PRO A 804 -12.96 51.06 19.62
C PRO A 804 -13.18 50.87 18.12
N GLU A 805 -14.40 50.50 17.71
CA GLU A 805 -14.77 50.28 16.29
C GLU A 805 -14.43 51.47 15.38
N ASN A 806 -14.33 52.67 15.97
CA ASN A 806 -13.85 53.87 15.32
C ASN A 806 -12.72 54.51 16.14
N PRO A 807 -11.69 55.09 15.51
CA PRO A 807 -10.68 55.88 16.23
C PRO A 807 -11.37 57.00 17.04
N PRO A 808 -10.83 57.39 18.21
CA PRO A 808 -11.40 58.46 19.02
C PRO A 808 -11.59 59.73 18.18
N ALA A 809 -12.78 60.32 18.24
CA ALA A 809 -13.06 61.56 17.54
C ALA A 809 -12.12 62.67 18.05
N ILE A 810 -11.40 63.32 17.13
CA ILE A 810 -10.55 64.45 17.48
C ILE A 810 -11.45 65.61 17.90
N ASP A 811 -11.23 66.15 19.10
CA ASP A 811 -11.93 67.34 19.58
C ASP A 811 -11.39 68.60 18.90
N TRP A 812 -11.86 68.85 17.68
CA TRP A 812 -11.44 70.00 16.89
C TRP A 812 -11.76 71.33 17.58
N ALA A 813 -12.79 71.40 18.42
CA ALA A 813 -13.17 72.61 19.13
C ALA A 813 -12.12 73.00 20.17
N TYR A 814 -11.62 72.01 20.94
CA TYR A 814 -10.52 72.21 21.88
C TYR A 814 -9.25 72.70 21.17
N TYR A 815 -8.88 72.10 20.05
CA TYR A 815 -7.67 72.50 19.31
C TYR A 815 -7.82 73.88 18.65
N LYS A 816 -8.99 74.22 18.13
CA LYS A 816 -9.28 75.58 17.61
C LYS A 816 -9.18 76.64 18.71
N ALA A 817 -9.55 76.31 19.95
CA ALA A 817 -9.41 77.21 21.09
C ALA A 817 -7.98 77.31 21.64
N SER A 818 -7.17 76.25 21.49
CA SER A 818 -5.86 76.13 22.14
C SER A 818 -4.66 76.48 21.23
N VAL A 819 -4.83 76.40 19.91
CA VAL A 819 -3.76 76.68 18.94
C VAL A 819 -3.83 78.14 18.49
N THR A 820 -2.80 78.91 18.82
CA THR A 820 -2.75 80.37 18.62
C THR A 820 -2.68 80.83 17.16
N LYS A 821 -2.39 79.93 16.22
CA LYS A 821 -2.28 80.24 14.79
C LYS A 821 -3.63 80.04 14.08
N ALA A 822 -4.28 81.16 13.75
CA ALA A 822 -5.57 81.17 13.07
C ALA A 822 -5.54 80.38 11.74
N GLY A 823 -6.52 79.50 11.55
CA GLY A 823 -6.71 78.69 10.33
C GLY A 823 -5.86 77.42 10.22
N LEU A 824 -4.88 77.19 11.12
CA LEU A 824 -4.03 75.99 11.07
C LEU A 824 -4.83 74.72 11.41
N VAL A 825 -5.71 74.80 12.40
CA VAL A 825 -6.53 73.67 12.84
C VAL A 825 -7.60 73.34 11.80
N ASP A 826 -8.17 74.36 11.13
CA ASP A 826 -9.14 74.17 10.05
C ASP A 826 -8.51 73.48 8.82
N ASP A 827 -7.27 73.84 8.46
CA ASP A 827 -6.56 73.21 7.35
C ASP A 827 -6.16 71.75 7.67
N LEU A 828 -5.81 71.47 8.94
CA LEU A 828 -5.52 70.12 9.42
C LEU A 828 -6.77 69.25 9.46
N GLU A 829 -7.89 69.76 9.97
CA GLU A 829 -9.19 69.08 10.00
C GLU A 829 -9.64 68.70 8.57
N LYS A 830 -9.51 69.65 7.64
CA LYS A 830 -9.84 69.41 6.23
C LYS A 830 -8.96 68.33 5.59
N LYS A 831 -7.65 68.31 5.86
CA LYS A 831 -6.74 67.28 5.33
C LYS A 831 -6.93 65.92 5.99
N PHE A 832 -7.20 65.89 7.29
CA PHE A 832 -7.45 64.67 8.05
C PHE A 832 -8.71 63.96 7.54
N ASN A 833 -9.80 64.71 7.31
CA ASN A 833 -11.07 64.15 6.81
C ASN A 833 -10.99 63.62 5.36
N VAL A 834 -9.94 63.95 4.60
CA VAL A 834 -9.72 63.46 3.23
C VAL A 834 -8.75 62.28 3.20
N LEU A 835 -8.06 61.98 4.32
CA LEU A 835 -7.09 60.90 4.41
C LEU A 835 -7.79 59.53 4.42
N LYS A 836 -7.69 58.77 3.34
CA LYS A 836 -8.04 57.35 3.33
C LYS A 836 -6.84 56.54 3.80
N VAL A 837 -6.94 55.93 4.98
CA VAL A 837 -5.93 54.97 5.46
C VAL A 837 -6.09 53.69 4.63
N PRO A 838 -5.04 53.23 3.91
CA PRO A 838 -5.12 51.99 3.14
C PRO A 838 -5.22 50.82 4.12
N VAL A 839 -6.41 50.22 4.21
CA VAL A 839 -6.60 48.93 4.87
C VAL A 839 -6.04 47.85 3.91
N PRO A 840 -5.17 46.94 4.37
CA PRO A 840 -4.71 45.83 3.54
C PRO A 840 -5.91 45.05 3.01
N GLU A 841 -5.93 44.80 1.70
CA GLU A 841 -6.94 43.94 1.09
C GLU A 841 -6.86 42.55 1.70
N ASP A 842 -8.00 42.03 2.13
CA ASP A 842 -8.13 40.65 2.58
C ASP A 842 -8.04 39.72 1.36
N LYS A 843 -6.86 39.12 1.20
CA LYS A 843 -6.54 38.20 0.11
C LYS A 843 -6.67 36.74 0.51
N TYR A 844 -6.94 36.46 1.78
CA TYR A 844 -6.68 35.16 2.37
C TYR A 844 -7.93 34.50 2.92
N THR A 845 -8.95 35.25 3.35
CA THR A 845 -10.19 34.65 3.87
C THR A 845 -10.86 33.76 2.84
N VAL A 846 -10.89 34.15 1.56
CA VAL A 846 -11.44 33.31 0.49
C VAL A 846 -10.60 32.05 0.24
N GLN A 847 -9.29 32.10 0.47
CA GLN A 847 -8.41 30.93 0.35
C GLN A 847 -8.56 30.00 1.55
N VAL A 848 -8.66 30.54 2.76
CA VAL A 848 -8.92 29.79 3.99
C VAL A 848 -10.29 29.13 3.96
N ASP A 849 -11.34 29.84 3.54
CA ASP A 849 -12.69 29.29 3.36
C ASP A 849 -12.75 28.20 2.27
N ALA A 850 -11.84 28.25 1.30
CA ALA A 850 -11.72 27.23 0.26
C ALA A 850 -10.96 25.99 0.75
N GLU A 851 -9.98 26.17 1.64
CA GLU A 851 -9.27 25.08 2.33
C GLU A 851 -10.12 24.41 3.41
N GLU A 852 -10.98 25.15 4.13
CA GLU A 852 -11.97 24.58 5.06
C GLU A 852 -13.07 23.77 4.37
N LYS A 853 -13.30 24.00 3.07
CA LYS A 853 -14.30 23.29 2.26
C LYS A 853 -13.73 22.10 1.47
N MET A 854 -12.42 21.85 1.54
CA MET A 854 -11.77 20.65 1.01
C MET A 854 -11.66 19.56 2.08
#